data_AF-A0A1S3KG34-F1
#
_entry.id   AF-A0A1S3KG34-F1
#
_cell.length_a   1.000
_cell.length_b   1.000
_cell.length_c   1.000
_cell.angle_alpha   90.00
_cell.angle_beta   90.00
_cell.angle_gamma   90.00
#
_symmetry.space_group_name_H-M   'P 1'
#
loop_
_entity.id
_entity.type
_entity.pdbx_description
1 polymer ?
#
loop_
_entity_poly.entity_id
_entity_poly.type
_entity_poly.pdbx_seq_one_letter_code
_entity_poly.pdbx_strand_id
1 'polypeptide(L)'
;MSSWTQELLQGVEAVPVLGTPGRLAVVGERAEPVLTSKHPEEVAIAAAEYGTGRVVVFSHDSYVLKYQINEPRFRILNANVTRWLTRNWRQTLEHVDLKEISSGCDLPPPGSCVLLWHLDPRKTTAEFTEAVLAHLQYGGFLVCGMCPWGWLQLNPGKTLDELPHSPVLARLGLCYIQGYIDGQSLNVNDNMAQWAHIGRAIEDVSRDLNRSERYVELLSGMSLIPQSFRSLMFKDNLIGYLNPAQLESNFPSPKSPANTSTLRANVRVLGMLYRMTPPQAFCKLPGIDVFPGDFSFKPPLQTVRLNLTTKHRQRLSTGYYVPAGQPVKVAVTSDQGTDLSGWKICIGAHDDSLVNVKEPWRRWPDVAVLEELKATTALSSPYGGLLFFDSPERNAELTVIVCNVVEAPFFDLTKPEIVEDWSRRRNAPGLWTELAGRHIVFTVPSTSVREIDDPTTILALWDSAVAAQHDLRGTDPNFQKRERVVADEQPSAGYMHAGYPIVTHLDVVDPNFQYNGSDNFVFSESGMKLYGNWGLFHEIGHNMQRKAWTFSGMGEVTNNIFTLYTYEAVTGNDAWNNPTMKKFRAEKLPRLLQTQPSLNDWKKDPFFALCVYSQLAHEFGWGSFKTVFRLYENSVKKEEESNQDDGAKIDMYFGRFSEIVRHNLSPMCDFWGIPLSTGVRNNLTLFPAFLPNDEITAAGQARVDQVLPNYPGIVRGPSR
;
A
#
# COMPACT_ATOMS: atom_id res chain seq x y z
N MET A 1 4.82 -3.17 35.91
CA MET A 1 6.12 -3.69 35.42
C MET A 1 6.43 -5.01 36.09
N SER A 2 6.99 -5.99 35.36
CA SER A 2 7.39 -7.27 35.94
C SER A 2 8.60 -7.09 36.85
N SER A 3 8.87 -8.07 37.73
CA SER A 3 10.08 -8.06 38.56
C SER A 3 11.35 -8.06 37.71
N TRP A 4 11.32 -8.70 36.53
CA TRP A 4 12.47 -8.76 35.62
C TRP A 4 12.79 -7.38 35.03
N THR A 5 11.77 -6.65 34.58
CA THR A 5 11.94 -5.27 34.09
C THR A 5 12.56 -4.39 35.16
N GLN A 6 12.07 -4.48 36.40
CA GLN A 6 12.58 -3.69 37.52
C GLN A 6 14.04 -4.02 37.87
N GLU A 7 14.41 -5.30 37.86
CA GLU A 7 15.78 -5.75 38.14
C GLU A 7 16.76 -5.34 37.04
N LEU A 8 16.39 -5.53 35.77
CA LEU A 8 17.25 -5.25 34.62
C LEU A 8 17.47 -3.74 34.43
N LEU A 9 16.45 -2.92 34.71
CA LEU A 9 16.52 -1.46 34.55
C LEU A 9 16.81 -0.71 35.86
N GLN A 10 17.16 -1.42 36.94
CA GLN A 10 17.41 -0.79 38.24
C GLN A 10 18.51 0.27 38.14
N GLY A 11 18.18 1.53 38.43
CA GLY A 11 19.13 2.65 38.37
C GLY A 11 19.52 3.08 36.95
N VAL A 12 18.85 2.57 35.92
CA VAL A 12 18.99 3.02 34.54
C VAL A 12 17.94 4.10 34.28
N GLU A 13 18.36 5.30 33.89
CA GLU A 13 17.43 6.38 33.55
C GLU A 13 17.01 6.30 32.08
N ALA A 14 17.98 6.07 31.20
CA ALA A 14 17.75 5.90 29.78
C ALA A 14 18.84 5.03 29.15
N VAL A 15 18.49 4.38 28.04
CA VAL A 15 19.41 3.57 27.24
C VAL A 15 19.63 4.28 25.90
N PRO A 16 20.85 4.74 25.60
CA PRO A 16 21.14 5.39 24.31
C PRO A 16 20.76 4.49 23.13
N VAL A 17 20.17 5.08 22.09
CA VAL A 17 19.88 4.39 20.84
C VAL A 17 21.20 4.24 20.07
N LEU A 18 21.58 2.99 19.74
CA LEU A 18 22.78 2.69 18.95
C LEU A 18 22.37 2.23 17.56
N GLY A 19 22.84 2.93 16.53
CA GLY A 19 22.37 2.70 15.15
C GLY A 19 20.87 2.99 15.05
N THR A 20 20.14 2.12 14.35
CA THR A 20 18.66 2.12 14.37
C THR A 20 18.21 0.74 14.82
N PRO A 21 17.85 0.53 16.10
CA PRO A 21 17.42 -0.77 16.61
C PRO A 21 16.18 -1.29 15.89
N GLY A 22 16.08 -2.60 15.75
CA GLY A 22 14.86 -3.26 15.27
C GLY A 22 13.79 -3.38 16.36
N ARG A 23 12.85 -4.31 16.16
CA ARG A 23 11.77 -4.60 17.12
C ARG A 23 11.73 -6.08 17.46
N LEU A 24 11.31 -6.37 18.69
CA LEU A 24 11.07 -7.72 19.20
C LEU A 24 9.57 -7.93 19.45
N ALA A 25 9.09 -9.16 19.25
CA ALA A 25 7.79 -9.61 19.73
C ALA A 25 7.98 -10.61 20.87
N VAL A 26 7.18 -10.47 21.92
CA VAL A 26 7.22 -11.32 23.12
C VAL A 26 5.88 -12.01 23.30
N VAL A 27 5.90 -13.35 23.30
CA VAL A 27 4.69 -14.19 23.41
C VAL A 27 4.83 -15.28 24.48
N GLY A 28 6.04 -15.80 24.71
CA GLY A 28 6.27 -16.94 25.60
C GLY A 28 5.96 -16.64 27.07
N GLU A 29 5.38 -17.61 27.77
CA GLU A 29 5.02 -17.47 29.20
C GLU A 29 6.22 -17.19 30.12
N ARG A 30 7.41 -17.68 29.74
CA ARG A 30 8.68 -17.42 30.45
C ARG A 30 9.54 -16.38 29.73
N ALA A 31 8.89 -15.44 29.05
CA ALA A 31 9.54 -14.31 28.41
C ALA A 31 8.90 -12.99 28.83
N GLU A 32 9.72 -11.95 28.94
CA GLU A 32 9.30 -10.61 29.36
C GLU A 32 9.86 -9.55 28.41
N PRO A 33 9.03 -8.61 27.92
CA PRO A 33 9.54 -7.35 27.41
C PRO A 33 10.22 -6.59 28.56
N VAL A 34 11.40 -6.04 28.30
CA VAL A 34 12.20 -5.34 29.32
C VAL A 34 12.16 -3.84 29.08
N LEU A 35 12.50 -3.40 27.87
CA LEU A 35 12.52 -1.99 27.51
C LEU A 35 11.87 -1.78 26.15
N THR A 36 10.93 -0.85 26.11
CA THR A 36 10.32 -0.33 24.88
C THR A 36 10.68 1.14 24.70
N SER A 37 10.31 1.72 23.56
CA SER A 37 10.13 3.17 23.48
C SER A 37 8.87 3.61 24.26
N LYS A 38 8.38 4.83 24.00
CA LYS A 38 7.05 5.29 24.42
C LYS A 38 5.87 4.57 23.73
N HIS A 39 6.15 3.54 22.93
CA HIS A 39 5.17 2.72 22.22
C HIS A 39 5.36 1.24 22.59
N PRO A 40 4.29 0.50 22.99
CA PRO A 40 4.42 -0.87 23.49
C PRO A 40 4.86 -1.88 22.42
N GLU A 41 4.60 -1.62 21.13
CA GLU A 41 5.02 -2.44 19.99
C GLU A 41 6.51 -2.29 19.64
N GLU A 42 7.19 -1.31 20.21
CA GLU A 42 8.60 -0.99 19.95
C GLU A 42 9.50 -1.58 21.03
N VAL A 43 9.50 -2.92 21.16
CA VAL A 43 10.34 -3.63 22.15
C VAL A 43 11.79 -3.69 21.69
N ALA A 44 12.67 -3.02 22.44
CA ALA A 44 14.10 -2.94 22.17
C ALA A 44 14.92 -4.02 22.90
N ILE A 45 14.49 -4.39 24.11
CA ILE A 45 15.13 -5.39 24.97
C ILE A 45 14.06 -6.35 25.48
N ALA A 46 14.31 -7.65 25.39
CA ALA A 46 13.50 -8.70 26.00
C ALA A 46 14.39 -9.68 26.78
N ALA A 47 13.79 -10.41 27.70
CA ALA A 47 14.45 -11.46 28.47
C ALA A 47 13.59 -12.73 28.50
N ALA A 48 14.23 -13.90 28.61
CA ALA A 48 13.54 -15.17 28.71
C ALA A 48 14.28 -16.17 29.61
N GLU A 49 13.53 -17.10 30.19
CA GLU A 49 14.06 -18.29 30.86
C GLU A 49 13.70 -19.55 30.07
N TYR A 50 14.66 -20.48 29.94
CA TYR A 50 14.46 -21.77 29.28
C TYR A 50 15.15 -22.87 30.10
N GLY A 51 14.37 -23.83 30.58
CA GLY A 51 14.81 -24.72 31.66
C GLY A 51 15.25 -23.91 32.88
N THR A 52 16.52 -24.05 33.27
CA THR A 52 17.16 -23.26 34.33
C THR A 52 18.08 -22.15 33.82
N GLY A 53 18.22 -22.00 32.50
CA GLY A 53 19.04 -20.96 31.87
C GLY A 53 18.28 -19.67 31.63
N ARG A 54 19.04 -18.62 31.29
CA ARG A 54 18.54 -17.25 31.12
C ARG A 54 19.11 -16.60 29.87
N VAL A 55 18.27 -15.81 29.21
CA VAL A 55 18.60 -15.13 27.95
C VAL A 55 18.19 -13.66 28.03
N VAL A 56 19.07 -12.76 27.59
CA VAL A 56 18.72 -11.36 27.28
C VAL A 56 18.93 -11.13 25.78
N VAL A 57 17.93 -10.54 25.14
CA VAL A 57 17.90 -10.29 23.70
C VAL A 57 17.81 -8.80 23.44
N PHE A 58 18.72 -8.30 22.62
CA PHE A 58 18.72 -6.94 22.11
C PHE A 58 18.23 -6.88 20.66
N SER A 59 17.57 -5.79 20.31
CA SER A 59 17.11 -5.46 18.96
C SER A 59 18.19 -4.89 18.03
N HIS A 60 19.44 -4.84 18.50
CA HIS A 60 20.61 -4.44 17.72
C HIS A 60 21.87 -5.11 18.28
N ASP A 61 22.76 -5.58 17.40
CA ASP A 61 24.02 -6.26 17.76
C ASP A 61 24.98 -5.34 18.54
N SER A 62 25.00 -4.05 18.22
CA SER A 62 25.85 -3.07 18.93
C SER A 62 25.67 -3.07 20.45
N TYR A 63 24.49 -3.39 20.98
CA TYR A 63 24.29 -3.52 22.43
C TYR A 63 25.05 -4.71 23.03
N VAL A 64 25.16 -5.82 22.29
CA VAL A 64 25.96 -6.99 22.70
C VAL A 64 27.44 -6.62 22.73
N LEU A 65 27.91 -5.87 21.72
CA LEU A 65 29.28 -5.34 21.68
C LEU A 65 29.55 -4.40 22.86
N LYS A 66 28.59 -3.56 23.25
CA LYS A 66 28.73 -2.63 24.39
C LYS A 66 28.69 -3.34 25.74
N TYR A 67 27.93 -4.45 25.81
CA TYR A 67 27.95 -5.35 26.95
C TYR A 67 29.31 -6.02 27.12
N GLN A 68 29.88 -6.56 26.02
CA GLN A 68 31.18 -7.24 26.01
C GLN A 68 32.33 -6.38 26.55
N ILE A 69 32.41 -5.12 26.09
CA ILE A 69 33.47 -4.20 26.52
C ILE A 69 33.13 -3.44 27.80
N ASN A 70 31.99 -3.77 28.43
CA ASN A 70 31.41 -3.06 29.58
C ASN A 70 31.44 -1.52 29.42
N GLU A 71 30.91 -1.02 28.31
CA GLU A 71 31.00 0.40 27.95
C GLU A 71 30.48 1.29 29.10
N PRO A 72 31.21 2.37 29.48
CA PRO A 72 30.81 3.24 30.60
C PRO A 72 29.37 3.75 30.54
N ARG A 73 28.85 4.09 29.36
CA ARG A 73 27.47 4.58 29.17
C ARG A 73 26.40 3.52 29.46
N PHE A 74 26.75 2.24 29.35
CA PHE A 74 25.84 1.11 29.57
C PHE A 74 26.17 0.33 30.85
N ARG A 75 27.15 0.78 31.65
CA ARG A 75 27.70 0.03 32.78
C ARG A 75 26.64 -0.45 33.78
N ILE A 76 25.66 0.39 34.11
CA ILE A 76 24.60 0.02 35.05
C ILE A 76 23.71 -1.07 34.44
N LEU A 77 23.27 -0.88 33.19
CA LEU A 77 22.48 -1.88 32.47
C LEU A 77 23.24 -3.20 32.34
N ASN A 78 24.52 -3.15 31.94
CA ASN A 78 25.38 -4.32 31.80
C ASN A 78 25.50 -5.07 33.13
N ALA A 79 25.77 -4.36 34.24
CA ALA A 79 25.85 -4.97 35.56
C ALA A 79 24.53 -5.65 35.98
N ASN A 80 23.39 -5.02 35.67
CA ASN A 80 22.08 -5.60 35.94
C ASN A 80 21.80 -6.84 35.08
N VAL A 81 22.12 -6.79 33.79
CA VAL A 81 22.03 -7.94 32.87
C VAL A 81 22.89 -9.10 33.38
N THR A 82 24.15 -8.86 33.73
CA THR A 82 25.06 -9.89 34.28
C THR A 82 24.51 -10.49 35.56
N ARG A 83 24.03 -9.65 36.50
CA ARG A 83 23.45 -10.10 37.78
C ARG A 83 22.19 -10.92 37.58
N TRP A 84 21.33 -10.51 36.65
CA TRP A 84 20.09 -11.21 36.34
C TRP A 84 20.38 -12.57 35.70
N LEU A 85 21.25 -12.61 34.69
CA LEU A 85 21.67 -13.84 34.00
C LEU A 85 22.25 -14.86 34.98
N THR A 86 23.22 -14.43 35.78
CA THR A 86 23.97 -15.30 36.70
C THR A 86 23.31 -15.44 38.08
N ARG A 87 22.03 -15.06 38.22
CA ARG A 87 21.31 -15.22 39.48
C ARG A 87 21.29 -16.69 39.90
N ASN A 88 21.67 -16.94 41.15
CA ASN A 88 21.84 -18.26 41.77
C ASN A 88 23.01 -19.08 41.21
N TRP A 89 23.92 -18.45 40.46
CA TRP A 89 25.20 -19.04 40.10
C TRP A 89 26.13 -19.05 41.32
N ARG A 90 26.70 -20.21 41.63
CA ARG A 90 27.40 -20.48 42.91
C ARG A 90 28.79 -19.83 43.03
N GLN A 91 29.29 -19.16 41.99
CA GLN A 91 30.60 -18.50 42.00
C GLN A 91 30.47 -17.00 42.32
N THR A 92 31.49 -16.42 42.93
CA THR A 92 31.53 -14.99 43.24
C THR A 92 31.48 -14.16 41.96
N LEU A 93 30.55 -13.19 41.90
CA LEU A 93 30.28 -12.29 40.76
C LEU A 93 31.48 -11.46 40.28
N GLU A 94 32.65 -11.57 40.90
CA GLU A 94 33.75 -10.63 40.70
C GLU A 94 34.36 -10.72 39.29
N HIS A 95 34.23 -11.85 38.58
CA HIS A 95 34.61 -11.96 37.16
C HIS A 95 33.72 -12.97 36.42
N VAL A 96 32.76 -12.49 35.62
CA VAL A 96 31.95 -13.35 34.74
C VAL A 96 32.67 -13.47 33.40
N ASP A 97 33.07 -14.69 33.03
CA ASP A 97 33.66 -14.96 31.73
C ASP A 97 32.63 -14.71 30.61
N LEU A 98 33.05 -14.03 29.55
CA LEU A 98 32.25 -13.80 28.35
C LEU A 98 32.86 -14.58 27.19
N LYS A 99 32.03 -15.35 26.45
CA LYS A 99 32.49 -16.12 25.29
C LYS A 99 31.62 -15.84 24.07
N GLU A 100 32.22 -15.34 23.00
CA GLU A 100 31.53 -15.21 21.72
C GLU A 100 31.26 -16.58 21.11
N ILE A 101 30.07 -16.72 20.52
CA ILE A 101 29.66 -17.92 19.80
C ILE A 101 29.18 -17.55 18.40
N SER A 102 29.37 -18.48 17.47
CA SER A 102 28.77 -18.45 16.14
C SER A 102 28.32 -19.86 15.79
N SER A 103 27.48 -19.97 14.76
CA SER A 103 27.04 -21.23 14.19
C SER A 103 28.22 -22.18 13.91
N GLY A 104 28.14 -23.39 14.45
CA GLY A 104 29.16 -24.43 14.31
C GLY A 104 30.29 -24.41 15.35
N CYS A 105 30.25 -23.52 16.34
CA CYS A 105 31.17 -23.57 17.48
C CYS A 105 30.72 -24.56 18.56
N ASP A 106 31.68 -25.19 19.24
CA ASP A 106 31.40 -25.98 20.44
C ASP A 106 30.99 -25.09 21.61
N LEU A 107 29.89 -25.46 22.25
CA LEU A 107 29.37 -24.76 23.41
C LEU A 107 30.11 -25.19 24.68
N PRO A 108 30.48 -24.25 25.56
CA PRO A 108 31.10 -24.60 26.84
C PRO A 108 30.06 -25.23 27.80
N PRO A 109 30.51 -25.81 28.94
CA PRO A 109 29.60 -26.35 29.94
C PRO A 109 28.58 -25.30 30.43
N PRO A 110 27.31 -25.68 30.68
CA PRO A 110 26.31 -24.79 31.25
C PRO A 110 26.79 -24.12 32.54
N GLY A 111 26.55 -22.82 32.65
CA GLY A 111 26.95 -22.04 33.82
C GLY A 111 28.47 -21.83 33.94
N SER A 112 29.28 -22.05 32.91
CA SER A 112 30.71 -21.69 32.96
C SER A 112 30.99 -20.24 32.59
N CYS A 113 30.19 -19.65 31.70
CA CYS A 113 30.36 -18.29 31.19
C CYS A 113 29.03 -17.75 30.63
N VAL A 114 29.00 -16.46 30.30
CA VAL A 114 27.91 -15.86 29.51
C VAL A 114 28.29 -15.91 28.03
N LEU A 115 27.43 -16.54 27.24
CA LEU A 115 27.61 -16.61 25.79
C LEU A 115 27.15 -15.31 25.13
N LEU A 116 27.93 -14.80 24.19
CA LEU A 116 27.60 -13.64 23.38
C LEU A 116 27.34 -14.08 21.95
N TRP A 117 26.12 -13.85 21.44
CA TRP A 117 25.75 -14.21 20.07
C TRP A 117 25.26 -13.01 19.29
N HIS A 118 26.15 -12.45 18.47
CA HIS A 118 25.91 -11.29 17.61
C HIS A 118 26.57 -11.52 16.24
N LEU A 119 26.14 -10.78 15.21
CA LEU A 119 26.80 -10.69 13.89
C LEU A 119 27.16 -12.03 13.21
N ASP A 120 26.26 -13.03 13.20
CA ASP A 120 26.48 -14.28 12.46
C ASP A 120 25.83 -14.22 11.06
N PRO A 121 26.60 -14.25 9.95
CA PRO A 121 26.02 -14.24 8.61
C PRO A 121 25.47 -15.59 8.17
N ARG A 122 25.77 -16.68 8.89
CA ARG A 122 25.42 -18.04 8.48
C ARG A 122 24.10 -18.49 9.10
N LYS A 123 23.32 -19.22 8.30
CA LYS A 123 22.10 -19.87 8.80
C LYS A 123 22.47 -20.96 9.80
N THR A 124 21.79 -20.96 10.94
CA THR A 124 22.00 -21.94 12.01
C THR A 124 21.53 -23.32 11.59
N THR A 125 22.29 -24.37 11.93
CA THR A 125 21.88 -25.77 11.72
C THR A 125 20.93 -26.24 12.82
N ALA A 126 20.21 -27.34 12.59
CA ALA A 126 19.33 -27.93 13.60
C ALA A 126 20.14 -28.39 14.82
N GLU A 127 21.32 -28.98 14.60
CA GLU A 127 22.21 -29.48 15.64
C GLU A 127 22.70 -28.35 16.55
N PHE A 128 23.12 -27.22 15.96
CA PHE A 128 23.55 -26.07 16.75
C PHE A 128 22.37 -25.46 17.53
N THR A 129 21.20 -25.38 16.90
CA THR A 129 19.98 -24.88 17.58
C THR A 129 19.68 -25.72 18.82
N GLU A 130 19.65 -27.04 18.68
CA GLU A 130 19.40 -27.95 19.81
C GLU A 130 20.54 -27.93 20.84
N ALA A 131 21.79 -27.74 20.43
CA ALA A 131 22.91 -27.57 21.36
C ALA A 131 22.76 -26.30 22.22
N VAL A 132 22.38 -25.16 21.62
CA VAL A 132 22.14 -23.91 22.36
C VAL A 132 20.95 -24.08 23.31
N LEU A 133 19.86 -24.69 22.84
CA LEU A 133 18.69 -24.95 23.68
C LEU A 133 19.02 -25.91 24.84
N ALA A 134 19.83 -26.94 24.61
CA ALA A 134 20.30 -27.83 25.67
C ALA A 134 21.20 -27.08 26.66
N HIS A 135 22.13 -26.26 26.18
CA HIS A 135 22.98 -25.43 27.03
C HIS A 135 22.13 -24.53 27.95
N LEU A 136 21.10 -23.87 27.41
CA LEU A 136 20.15 -23.07 28.19
C LEU A 136 19.33 -23.95 29.14
N GLN A 137 18.77 -25.06 28.66
CA GLN A 137 17.95 -25.98 29.45
C GLN A 137 18.63 -26.37 30.77
N TYR A 138 19.95 -26.56 30.74
CA TYR A 138 20.77 -26.99 31.87
C TYR A 138 21.52 -25.85 32.60
N GLY A 139 21.06 -24.60 32.47
CA GLY A 139 21.56 -23.47 33.27
C GLY A 139 22.59 -22.57 32.61
N GLY A 140 22.70 -22.63 31.28
CA GLY A 140 23.50 -21.69 30.49
C GLY A 140 22.96 -20.27 30.46
N PHE A 141 23.82 -19.32 30.12
CA PHE A 141 23.50 -17.89 30.05
C PHE A 141 23.81 -17.34 28.66
N LEU A 142 22.89 -16.57 28.08
CA LEU A 142 23.04 -16.02 26.73
C LEU A 142 22.67 -14.54 26.68
N VAL A 143 23.55 -13.74 26.08
CA VAL A 143 23.24 -12.40 25.58
C VAL A 143 23.32 -12.46 24.06
N CYS A 144 22.25 -12.07 23.38
CA CYS A 144 22.24 -12.04 21.92
C CYS A 144 21.59 -10.78 21.37
N GLY A 145 21.91 -10.46 20.13
CA GLY A 145 21.41 -9.24 19.50
C GLY A 145 21.74 -9.17 18.02
N MET A 146 20.81 -8.63 17.25
CA MET A 146 20.94 -8.43 15.81
C MET A 146 19.98 -7.33 15.36
N CYS A 147 20.36 -6.60 14.32
CA CYS A 147 19.51 -5.65 13.64
C CYS A 147 18.68 -6.33 12.52
N PRO A 148 17.37 -6.63 12.73
CA PRO A 148 16.60 -7.43 11.77
C PRO A 148 16.36 -6.74 10.42
N TRP A 149 16.03 -5.45 10.42
CA TRP A 149 15.80 -4.71 9.17
C TRP A 149 17.12 -4.50 8.41
N GLY A 150 18.22 -4.23 9.11
CA GLY A 150 19.55 -4.13 8.50
C GLY A 150 19.99 -5.46 7.88
N TRP A 151 19.71 -6.59 8.53
CA TRP A 151 19.99 -7.91 7.96
C TRP A 151 19.19 -8.17 6.68
N LEU A 152 17.89 -7.85 6.66
CA LEU A 152 17.07 -8.00 5.46
C LEU A 152 17.59 -7.14 4.30
N GLN A 153 18.02 -5.90 4.60
CA GLN A 153 18.62 -5.02 3.62
C GLN A 153 19.90 -5.60 3.00
N LEU A 154 20.74 -6.24 3.82
CA LEU A 154 21.98 -6.90 3.37
C LEU A 154 21.74 -8.28 2.73
N ASN A 155 20.54 -8.85 2.85
CA ASN A 155 20.18 -10.17 2.36
C ASN A 155 18.88 -10.13 1.53
N PRO A 156 18.91 -9.52 0.33
CA PRO A 156 17.72 -9.40 -0.51
C PRO A 156 17.13 -10.78 -0.85
N GLY A 157 15.81 -10.90 -0.77
CA GLY A 157 15.08 -12.15 -1.04
C GLY A 157 14.99 -13.11 0.13
N LYS A 158 15.71 -12.87 1.25
CA LYS A 158 15.54 -13.65 2.49
C LYS A 158 14.43 -13.11 3.37
N THR A 159 13.97 -13.94 4.29
CA THR A 159 12.96 -13.61 5.30
C THR A 159 13.52 -13.64 6.72
N LEU A 160 12.82 -13.05 7.68
CA LEU A 160 13.21 -13.11 9.10
C LEU A 160 13.19 -14.54 9.67
N ASP A 161 12.47 -15.48 9.03
CA ASP A 161 12.52 -16.90 9.37
C ASP A 161 13.92 -17.50 9.14
N GLU A 162 14.75 -16.86 8.31
CA GLU A 162 16.10 -17.31 7.96
C GLU A 162 17.21 -16.62 8.76
N LEU A 163 16.86 -15.73 9.69
CA LEU A 163 17.82 -15.15 10.62
C LEU A 163 18.43 -16.25 11.51
N PRO A 164 19.76 -16.21 11.77
CA PRO A 164 20.44 -17.24 12.57
C PRO A 164 19.83 -17.46 13.96
N HIS A 165 19.38 -16.39 14.61
CA HIS A 165 18.79 -16.45 15.95
C HIS A 165 17.37 -17.00 15.98
N SER A 166 16.64 -16.94 14.86
CA SER A 166 15.20 -17.24 14.81
C SER A 166 14.83 -18.63 15.35
N PRO A 167 15.52 -19.73 14.99
CA PRO A 167 15.19 -21.06 15.52
C PRO A 167 15.28 -21.18 17.05
N VAL A 168 16.27 -20.53 17.68
CA VAL A 168 16.44 -20.53 19.13
C VAL A 168 15.41 -19.60 19.78
N LEU A 169 15.30 -18.35 19.31
CA LEU A 169 14.36 -17.37 19.88
C LEU A 169 12.91 -17.86 19.82
N ALA A 170 12.54 -18.53 18.73
CA ALA A 170 11.20 -19.09 18.58
C ALA A 170 10.82 -20.05 19.72
N ARG A 171 11.77 -20.87 20.19
CA ARG A 171 11.56 -21.80 21.31
C ARG A 171 11.51 -21.12 22.67
N LEU A 172 12.01 -19.88 22.77
CA LEU A 172 11.88 -19.01 23.94
C LEU A 172 10.59 -18.19 23.93
N GLY A 173 9.78 -18.27 22.86
CA GLY A 173 8.62 -17.42 22.66
C GLY A 173 8.97 -15.95 22.39
N LEU A 174 10.13 -15.72 21.76
CA LEU A 174 10.63 -14.43 21.30
C LEU A 174 10.86 -14.46 19.78
N CYS A 175 10.68 -13.34 19.09
CA CYS A 175 11.18 -13.21 17.72
C CYS A 175 11.51 -11.77 17.37
N TYR A 176 12.40 -11.59 16.39
CA TYR A 176 12.54 -10.32 15.71
C TYR A 176 11.37 -10.10 14.74
N ILE A 177 10.90 -8.87 14.64
CA ILE A 177 9.86 -8.45 13.68
C ILE A 177 10.37 -7.30 12.81
N GLN A 178 9.74 -7.08 11.65
CA GLN A 178 10.12 -5.97 10.76
C GLN A 178 9.89 -4.60 11.41
N GLY A 179 10.56 -3.59 10.89
CA GLY A 179 10.53 -2.21 11.38
C GLY A 179 11.68 -1.90 12.36
N TYR A 180 11.71 -0.65 12.80
CA TYR A 180 12.78 -0.10 13.61
C TYR A 180 12.24 0.88 14.64
N ILE A 181 13.09 1.24 15.60
CA ILE A 181 12.78 2.18 16.67
C ILE A 181 13.55 3.47 16.40
N ASP A 182 12.81 4.58 16.29
CA ASP A 182 13.37 5.91 16.05
C ASP A 182 13.66 6.64 17.36
N GLY A 183 14.67 7.53 17.33
CA GLY A 183 15.02 8.42 18.44
C GLY A 183 16.48 8.34 18.83
N GLN A 184 16.87 9.18 19.79
CA GLN A 184 18.26 9.27 20.27
C GLN A 184 18.50 8.45 21.55
N SER A 185 17.45 8.19 22.34
CA SER A 185 17.53 7.48 23.61
C SER A 185 16.17 6.87 23.98
N LEU A 186 16.19 5.74 24.66
CA LEU A 186 15.00 5.07 25.22
C LEU A 186 14.95 5.36 26.73
N ASN A 187 14.04 6.24 27.14
CA ASN A 187 13.90 6.59 28.56
C ASN A 187 13.13 5.51 29.31
N VAL A 188 13.64 5.12 30.48
CA VAL A 188 12.98 4.12 31.33
C VAL A 188 11.64 4.64 31.88
N ASN A 189 11.49 5.96 32.04
CA ASN A 189 10.23 6.58 32.46
C ASN A 189 9.12 6.50 31.40
N ASP A 190 9.49 6.41 30.11
CA ASP A 190 8.55 6.28 29.00
C ASP A 190 8.25 4.80 28.68
N ASN A 191 8.87 3.86 29.40
CA ASN A 191 8.82 2.43 29.10
C ASN A 191 7.40 1.86 29.26
N MET A 192 6.90 1.27 28.17
CA MET A 192 5.58 0.63 28.10
C MET A 192 5.66 -0.90 28.13
N ALA A 193 6.79 -1.49 28.51
CA ALA A 193 7.01 -2.94 28.54
C ALA A 193 5.89 -3.76 29.20
N GLN A 194 5.26 -3.25 30.27
CA GLN A 194 4.14 -3.95 30.92
C GLN A 194 2.92 -4.20 30.02
N TRP A 195 2.82 -3.49 28.90
CA TRP A 195 1.77 -3.62 27.89
C TRP A 195 2.23 -4.32 26.61
N ALA A 196 3.51 -4.70 26.52
CA ALA A 196 4.17 -5.14 25.28
C ALA A 196 4.21 -6.66 25.07
N HIS A 197 3.55 -7.43 25.96
CA HIS A 197 3.52 -8.88 25.84
C HIS A 197 2.26 -9.34 25.12
N ILE A 198 2.40 -9.90 23.92
CA ILE A 198 1.28 -10.23 23.01
C ILE A 198 0.34 -11.26 23.62
N GLY A 199 0.86 -12.35 24.23
CA GLY A 199 0.00 -13.39 24.83
C GLY A 199 -0.93 -12.83 25.90
N ARG A 200 -0.39 -12.08 26.87
CA ARG A 200 -1.14 -11.33 27.89
C ARG A 200 -2.10 -10.30 27.30
N ALA A 201 -1.71 -9.60 26.23
CA ALA A 201 -2.60 -8.65 25.56
C ALA A 201 -3.81 -9.34 24.93
N ILE A 202 -3.62 -10.48 24.25
CA ILE A 202 -4.70 -11.30 23.70
C ILE A 202 -5.61 -11.79 24.82
N GLU A 203 -5.06 -12.30 25.92
CA GLU A 203 -5.83 -12.75 27.08
C GLU A 203 -6.66 -11.60 27.68
N ASP A 204 -6.07 -10.42 27.85
CA ASP A 204 -6.74 -9.24 28.42
C ASP A 204 -7.91 -8.79 27.54
N VAL A 205 -7.69 -8.72 26.21
CA VAL A 205 -8.73 -8.39 25.23
C VAL A 205 -9.82 -9.47 25.17
N SER A 206 -9.47 -10.74 25.32
CA SER A 206 -10.46 -11.84 25.30
C SER A 206 -11.46 -11.77 26.47
N ARG A 207 -11.05 -11.19 27.59
CA ARG A 207 -11.92 -10.96 28.76
C ARG A 207 -12.84 -9.76 28.54
N ASP A 208 -12.36 -8.72 27.87
CA ASP A 208 -13.10 -7.49 27.59
C ASP A 208 -12.55 -6.80 26.35
N LEU A 209 -13.28 -6.92 25.25
CA LEU A 209 -12.85 -6.44 23.94
C LEU A 209 -12.57 -4.93 23.94
N ASN A 210 -13.22 -4.12 24.78
CA ASN A 210 -12.99 -2.68 24.86
C ASN A 210 -11.57 -2.33 25.32
N ARG A 211 -10.83 -3.28 25.90
CA ARG A 211 -9.39 -3.12 26.21
C ARG A 211 -8.51 -3.06 24.96
N SER A 212 -9.06 -3.33 23.78
CA SER A 212 -8.36 -3.25 22.50
C SER A 212 -7.67 -1.90 22.29
N GLU A 213 -8.25 -0.78 22.74
CA GLU A 213 -7.63 0.55 22.61
C GLU A 213 -6.20 0.60 23.19
N ARG A 214 -5.96 -0.16 24.25
CA ARG A 214 -4.65 -0.20 24.91
C ARG A 214 -3.60 -0.98 24.10
N TYR A 215 -4.02 -1.98 23.35
CA TYR A 215 -3.13 -2.94 22.70
C TYR A 215 -3.20 -2.92 21.17
N VAL A 216 -4.02 -2.04 20.58
CA VAL A 216 -4.32 -2.08 19.14
C VAL A 216 -3.07 -2.02 18.28
N GLU A 217 -2.08 -1.18 18.60
CA GLU A 217 -0.83 -1.09 17.83
C GLU A 217 0.04 -2.34 18.01
N LEU A 218 0.18 -2.84 19.25
CA LEU A 218 0.89 -4.09 19.54
C LEU A 218 0.28 -5.29 18.78
N LEU A 219 -1.03 -5.48 18.90
CA LEU A 219 -1.72 -6.61 18.31
C LEU A 219 -1.80 -6.46 16.78
N SER A 220 -1.98 -5.26 16.24
CA SER A 220 -1.87 -5.03 14.79
C SER A 220 -0.47 -5.34 14.25
N GLY A 221 0.57 -5.24 15.08
CA GLY A 221 1.93 -5.64 14.74
C GLY A 221 2.12 -7.15 14.54
N MET A 222 1.14 -7.99 14.89
CA MET A 222 1.23 -9.44 14.68
C MET A 222 1.39 -9.84 13.20
N SER A 223 0.94 -8.98 12.27
CA SER A 223 1.15 -9.13 10.83
C SER A 223 2.62 -9.02 10.39
N LEU A 224 3.51 -8.58 11.27
CA LEU A 224 4.95 -8.47 11.03
C LEU A 224 5.76 -9.64 11.64
N ILE A 225 5.08 -10.52 12.39
CA ILE A 225 5.71 -11.71 13.00
C ILE A 225 6.09 -12.72 11.90
N PRO A 226 7.27 -13.34 11.93
CA PRO A 226 7.67 -14.35 10.94
C PRO A 226 6.75 -15.59 10.95
N GLN A 227 6.52 -16.20 9.78
CA GLN A 227 5.51 -17.24 9.64
C GLN A 227 5.84 -18.51 10.44
N SER A 228 7.11 -18.87 10.56
CA SER A 228 7.51 -20.04 11.36
C SER A 228 7.18 -19.84 12.85
N PHE A 229 7.36 -18.61 13.35
CA PHE A 229 7.02 -18.26 14.72
C PHE A 229 5.51 -18.25 14.94
N ARG A 230 4.73 -17.68 14.00
CA ARG A 230 3.25 -17.74 14.08
C ARG A 230 2.74 -19.17 14.17
N SER A 231 3.27 -20.04 13.30
CA SER A 231 2.90 -21.45 13.25
C SER A 231 3.30 -22.21 14.53
N LEU A 232 4.30 -21.71 15.26
CA LEU A 232 4.72 -22.29 16.54
C LEU A 232 3.83 -21.80 17.70
N MET A 233 3.57 -20.50 17.76
CA MET A 233 2.97 -19.83 18.93
C MET A 233 1.45 -19.71 18.87
N PHE A 234 0.85 -19.69 17.68
CA PHE A 234 -0.58 -19.50 17.48
C PHE A 234 -1.21 -20.73 16.83
N LYS A 235 -0.89 -21.92 17.35
CA LYS A 235 -1.44 -23.20 16.85
C LYS A 235 -2.91 -23.40 17.21
N ASP A 236 -3.34 -22.77 18.30
CA ASP A 236 -4.71 -22.85 18.77
C ASP A 236 -5.57 -21.78 18.13
N ASN A 237 -6.88 -22.03 18.17
CA ASN A 237 -7.87 -21.11 17.62
C ASN A 237 -7.96 -19.83 18.46
N LEU A 238 -7.30 -18.75 18.05
CA LEU A 238 -7.21 -17.49 18.82
C LEU A 238 -8.57 -16.84 19.09
N ILE A 239 -9.53 -17.00 18.18
CA ILE A 239 -10.90 -16.49 18.37
C ILE A 239 -11.72 -17.35 19.34
N GLY A 240 -11.29 -18.59 19.62
CA GLY A 240 -12.00 -19.49 20.54
C GLY A 240 -12.03 -18.97 21.97
N TYR A 241 -11.15 -18.01 22.30
CA TYR A 241 -11.10 -17.32 23.59
C TYR A 241 -12.05 -16.12 23.65
N LEU A 242 -12.61 -15.66 22.54
CA LEU A 242 -13.49 -14.49 22.49
C LEU A 242 -14.93 -14.88 22.83
N ASN A 243 -15.64 -14.00 23.54
CA ASN A 243 -17.07 -14.19 23.82
C ASN A 243 -17.89 -13.94 22.53
N PRO A 244 -18.76 -14.88 22.09
CA PRO A 244 -19.60 -14.70 20.91
C PRO A 244 -20.42 -13.40 20.90
N ALA A 245 -20.93 -12.97 22.06
CA ALA A 245 -21.71 -11.73 22.15
C ALA A 245 -20.87 -10.47 21.85
N GLN A 246 -19.55 -10.51 22.10
CA GLN A 246 -18.64 -9.42 21.73
C GLN A 246 -18.43 -9.37 20.21
N LEU A 247 -18.53 -10.49 19.50
CA LEU A 247 -18.31 -10.56 18.05
C LEU A 247 -19.50 -9.95 17.27
N GLU A 248 -20.73 -10.20 17.73
CA GLU A 248 -21.95 -9.73 17.04
C GLU A 248 -22.18 -8.21 17.12
N SER A 249 -21.51 -7.52 18.05
CA SER A 249 -21.67 -6.08 18.29
C SER A 249 -20.50 -5.22 17.80
N ASN A 250 -19.41 -5.84 17.32
CA ASN A 250 -18.14 -5.15 17.03
C ASN A 250 -17.67 -5.35 15.58
N PHE A 251 -18.54 -5.08 14.61
CA PHE A 251 -18.15 -5.00 13.20
C PHE A 251 -18.72 -3.74 12.55
N PRO A 252 -17.96 -3.10 11.64
CA PRO A 252 -18.42 -1.94 10.90
C PRO A 252 -19.35 -2.34 9.77
N SER A 253 -20.41 -1.54 9.55
CA SER A 253 -21.28 -1.65 8.38
C SER A 253 -21.77 -0.26 7.96
N PRO A 254 -22.40 -0.09 6.79
CA PRO A 254 -22.94 1.20 6.38
C PRO A 254 -24.06 1.68 7.31
N LYS A 255 -24.84 0.73 7.88
CA LYS A 255 -25.91 1.02 8.84
C LYS A 255 -25.39 1.30 10.25
N SER A 256 -24.22 0.76 10.60
CA SER A 256 -23.59 0.95 11.91
C SER A 256 -22.08 1.15 11.77
N PRO A 257 -21.64 2.35 11.31
CA PRO A 257 -20.23 2.59 11.05
C PRO A 257 -19.38 2.69 12.33
N ALA A 258 -18.10 2.31 12.27
CA ALA A 258 -17.15 2.47 13.37
C ALA A 258 -16.73 3.93 13.56
N ASN A 259 -17.42 4.62 14.47
CA ASN A 259 -17.30 6.07 14.72
C ASN A 259 -16.59 6.44 16.03
N THR A 260 -16.22 5.46 16.87
CA THR A 260 -15.46 5.67 18.10
C THR A 260 -14.06 5.05 18.01
N SER A 261 -13.10 5.59 18.78
CA SER A 261 -11.76 4.99 18.93
C SER A 261 -11.85 3.55 19.41
N THR A 262 -12.77 3.26 20.33
CA THR A 262 -12.91 1.93 20.95
C THR A 262 -13.38 0.91 19.93
N LEU A 263 -14.43 1.23 19.18
CA LEU A 263 -14.92 0.33 18.15
C LEU A 263 -13.88 0.13 17.03
N ARG A 264 -13.16 1.18 16.63
CA ARG A 264 -12.06 1.05 15.65
C ARG A 264 -10.93 0.15 16.16
N ALA A 265 -10.56 0.27 17.44
CA ALA A 265 -9.58 -0.60 18.07
C ALA A 265 -10.07 -2.05 18.13
N ASN A 266 -11.32 -2.27 18.56
CA ASN A 266 -11.96 -3.59 18.59
C ASN A 266 -11.92 -4.24 17.20
N VAL A 267 -12.32 -3.50 16.16
CA VAL A 267 -12.35 -3.97 14.76
C VAL A 267 -10.94 -4.30 14.26
N ARG A 268 -9.93 -3.47 14.52
CA ARG A 268 -8.54 -3.76 14.14
C ARG A 268 -8.01 -5.02 14.82
N VAL A 269 -8.25 -5.15 16.13
CA VAL A 269 -7.79 -6.31 16.90
C VAL A 269 -8.52 -7.59 16.46
N LEU A 270 -9.85 -7.56 16.34
CA LEU A 270 -10.62 -8.70 15.84
C LEU A 270 -10.16 -9.12 14.44
N GLY A 271 -10.05 -8.18 13.50
CA GLY A 271 -9.58 -8.47 12.15
C GLY A 271 -8.19 -9.12 12.15
N MET A 272 -7.30 -8.71 13.06
CA MET A 272 -6.00 -9.35 13.22
C MET A 272 -6.09 -10.76 13.81
N LEU A 273 -6.84 -10.96 14.90
CA LEU A 273 -6.99 -12.28 15.53
C LEU A 273 -7.59 -13.31 14.55
N TYR A 274 -8.56 -12.90 13.74
CA TYR A 274 -9.15 -13.74 12.69
C TYR A 274 -8.13 -14.08 11.60
N ARG A 275 -7.34 -13.12 11.13
CA ARG A 275 -6.25 -13.36 10.16
C ARG A 275 -5.16 -14.28 10.70
N MET A 276 -4.89 -14.21 12.00
CA MET A 276 -3.84 -14.98 12.67
C MET A 276 -4.30 -16.37 13.12
N THR A 277 -5.59 -16.66 13.01
CA THR A 277 -6.15 -17.99 13.28
C THR A 277 -5.65 -18.98 12.23
N PRO A 278 -5.15 -20.17 12.62
CA PRO A 278 -4.61 -21.14 11.67
C PRO A 278 -5.57 -21.46 10.52
N PRO A 279 -5.08 -21.58 9.27
CA PRO A 279 -5.94 -21.81 8.11
C PRO A 279 -6.79 -23.07 8.18
N GLN A 280 -6.51 -24.04 9.06
CA GLN A 280 -7.32 -25.24 9.19
C GLN A 280 -8.65 -24.99 9.91
N ALA A 281 -8.78 -23.89 10.67
CA ALA A 281 -10.02 -23.49 11.31
C ALA A 281 -10.85 -22.69 10.31
N PHE A 282 -11.97 -23.25 9.86
CA PHE A 282 -12.95 -22.49 9.08
C PHE A 282 -13.45 -21.30 9.92
N CYS A 283 -13.20 -20.08 9.46
CA CYS A 283 -13.48 -18.89 10.26
C CYS A 283 -13.83 -17.67 9.40
N LYS A 284 -15.04 -17.15 9.58
CA LYS A 284 -15.59 -15.98 8.89
C LYS A 284 -15.75 -14.82 9.85
N LEU A 285 -15.36 -13.62 9.44
CA LEU A 285 -15.63 -12.43 10.26
C LEU A 285 -17.13 -12.10 10.29
N PRO A 286 -17.66 -11.58 11.42
CA PRO A 286 -19.01 -11.02 11.46
C PRO A 286 -19.19 -9.86 10.45
N GLY A 287 -20.38 -9.73 9.87
CA GLY A 287 -20.74 -8.63 8.98
C GLY A 287 -20.18 -8.71 7.56
N ILE A 288 -19.45 -9.77 7.22
CA ILE A 288 -18.94 -9.96 5.85
C ILE A 288 -20.06 -10.17 4.83
N ASP A 289 -21.26 -10.56 5.27
CA ASP A 289 -22.46 -10.64 4.43
C ASP A 289 -22.85 -9.27 3.84
N VAL A 290 -22.44 -8.18 4.51
CA VAL A 290 -22.61 -6.81 4.03
C VAL A 290 -21.51 -6.43 3.04
N PHE A 291 -20.24 -6.63 3.41
CA PHE A 291 -19.09 -6.38 2.54
C PHE A 291 -17.88 -7.22 2.97
N PRO A 292 -17.19 -7.93 2.06
CA PRO A 292 -17.41 -7.92 0.59
C PRO A 292 -18.59 -8.80 0.12
N GLY A 293 -19.30 -9.46 1.01
CA GLY A 293 -20.42 -10.36 0.73
C GLY A 293 -20.13 -11.79 1.19
N ASP A 294 -21.20 -12.55 1.47
CA ASP A 294 -21.11 -13.98 1.79
C ASP A 294 -22.13 -14.79 1.00
N PHE A 295 -21.85 -16.08 0.81
CA PHE A 295 -22.75 -17.00 0.15
C PHE A 295 -23.90 -17.38 1.09
N SER A 296 -25.14 -17.29 0.58
CA SER A 296 -26.34 -17.76 1.28
C SER A 296 -26.37 -19.27 1.49
N PHE A 297 -25.68 -20.04 0.63
CA PHE A 297 -25.52 -21.49 0.72
C PHE A 297 -24.09 -21.89 0.40
N LYS A 298 -23.66 -23.05 0.87
CA LYS A 298 -22.31 -23.56 0.60
C LYS A 298 -22.08 -23.69 -0.92
N PRO A 299 -21.14 -22.95 -1.52
CA PRO A 299 -20.91 -23.00 -2.96
C PRO A 299 -20.18 -24.29 -3.37
N PRO A 300 -20.26 -24.70 -4.65
CA PRO A 300 -19.56 -25.86 -5.16
C PRO A 300 -18.05 -25.60 -5.21
N LEU A 301 -17.31 -26.20 -4.29
CA LEU A 301 -15.84 -26.10 -4.25
C LEU A 301 -15.22 -27.01 -5.32
N GLN A 302 -14.14 -26.54 -5.93
CA GLN A 302 -13.39 -27.27 -6.95
C GLN A 302 -11.88 -27.13 -6.79
N THR A 303 -11.17 -28.01 -7.49
CA THR A 303 -9.72 -27.98 -7.64
C THR A 303 -9.38 -27.65 -9.08
N VAL A 304 -8.52 -26.66 -9.29
CA VAL A 304 -8.23 -26.10 -10.61
C VAL A 304 -6.74 -26.01 -10.85
N ARG A 305 -6.33 -26.19 -12.11
CA ARG A 305 -4.96 -25.96 -12.56
C ARG A 305 -4.91 -24.60 -13.26
N LEU A 306 -4.03 -23.71 -12.81
CA LEU A 306 -3.83 -22.40 -13.40
C LEU A 306 -2.43 -22.31 -14.01
N ASN A 307 -2.37 -21.83 -15.25
CA ASN A 307 -1.12 -21.49 -15.93
C ASN A 307 -1.06 -19.97 -16.04
N LEU A 308 -0.06 -19.36 -15.42
CA LEU A 308 0.08 -17.92 -15.28
C LEU A 308 1.39 -17.49 -15.93
N THR A 309 1.33 -16.47 -16.77
CA THR A 309 2.49 -15.93 -17.50
C THR A 309 2.52 -14.42 -17.37
N THR A 310 3.69 -13.85 -17.14
CA THR A 310 3.87 -12.40 -17.06
C THR A 310 5.17 -11.94 -17.71
N LYS A 311 5.24 -10.66 -18.08
CA LYS A 311 6.46 -9.99 -18.55
C LYS A 311 7.00 -8.92 -17.60
N HIS A 312 6.21 -8.50 -16.64
CA HIS A 312 6.51 -7.44 -15.69
C HIS A 312 5.72 -7.67 -14.39
N ARG A 313 5.98 -6.89 -13.34
CA ARG A 313 5.23 -6.99 -12.10
C ARG A 313 3.77 -6.56 -12.30
N GLN A 314 2.83 -7.45 -12.00
CA GLN A 314 1.39 -7.15 -12.06
C GLN A 314 0.58 -8.14 -11.20
N ARG A 315 -0.68 -7.78 -10.96
CA ARG A 315 -1.68 -8.66 -10.33
C ARG A 315 -2.41 -9.46 -11.41
N LEU A 316 -2.26 -10.78 -11.38
CA LEU A 316 -2.82 -11.70 -12.37
C LEU A 316 -4.20 -12.21 -11.94
N SER A 317 -5.18 -11.99 -12.80
CA SER A 317 -6.55 -12.49 -12.70
C SER A 317 -6.63 -14.01 -12.85
N THR A 318 -7.43 -14.68 -12.02
CA THR A 318 -7.62 -16.14 -12.09
C THR A 318 -9.01 -16.58 -12.53
N GLY A 319 -10.04 -15.73 -12.34
CA GLY A 319 -11.43 -16.10 -12.54
C GLY A 319 -12.00 -17.02 -11.44
N TYR A 320 -11.36 -17.07 -10.28
CA TYR A 320 -11.81 -17.88 -9.15
C TYR A 320 -11.98 -17.03 -7.88
N TYR A 321 -12.88 -17.48 -7.02
CA TYR A 321 -13.25 -16.86 -5.76
C TYR A 321 -12.99 -17.85 -4.61
N VAL A 322 -12.50 -17.33 -3.49
CA VAL A 322 -12.34 -18.05 -2.23
C VAL A 322 -13.48 -17.65 -1.30
N PRO A 323 -14.38 -18.59 -0.92
CA PRO A 323 -15.39 -18.31 0.09
C PRO A 323 -14.77 -17.86 1.41
N ALA A 324 -15.42 -16.94 2.10
CA ALA A 324 -14.92 -16.48 3.39
C ALA A 324 -14.74 -17.64 4.38
N GLY A 325 -13.63 -17.61 5.12
CA GLY A 325 -13.23 -18.66 6.05
C GLY A 325 -12.83 -19.99 5.42
N GLN A 326 -12.93 -20.15 4.10
CA GLN A 326 -12.57 -21.39 3.41
C GLN A 326 -11.04 -21.53 3.35
N PRO A 327 -10.47 -22.63 3.88
CA PRO A 327 -9.06 -22.92 3.72
C PRO A 327 -8.73 -23.24 2.26
N VAL A 328 -7.71 -22.59 1.72
CA VAL A 328 -7.19 -22.79 0.36
C VAL A 328 -5.81 -23.41 0.45
N LYS A 329 -5.58 -24.42 -0.40
CA LYS A 329 -4.26 -25.02 -0.60
C LYS A 329 -3.82 -24.78 -2.03
N VAL A 330 -2.60 -24.27 -2.17
CA VAL A 330 -1.94 -24.07 -3.45
C VAL A 330 -0.68 -24.92 -3.51
N ALA A 331 -0.53 -25.69 -4.58
CA ALA A 331 0.67 -26.45 -4.88
C ALA A 331 1.24 -25.99 -6.22
N VAL A 332 2.52 -25.61 -6.21
CA VAL A 332 3.25 -25.32 -7.45
C VAL A 332 3.59 -26.66 -8.12
N THR A 333 3.29 -26.78 -9.41
CA THR A 333 3.42 -28.06 -10.16
C THR A 333 4.28 -27.95 -11.41
N SER A 334 5.00 -26.85 -11.58
CA SER A 334 5.97 -26.72 -12.65
C SER A 334 7.17 -27.65 -12.43
N ASP A 335 7.65 -28.21 -13.55
CA ASP A 335 8.71 -29.21 -13.56
C ASP A 335 10.06 -28.54 -13.17
N GLN A 336 10.54 -28.80 -11.95
CA GLN A 336 11.87 -28.42 -11.42
C GLN A 336 12.22 -26.91 -11.45
N GLY A 337 12.24 -26.27 -10.29
CA GLY A 337 13.06 -25.05 -10.07
C GLY A 337 12.44 -23.71 -10.46
N THR A 338 11.11 -23.58 -10.55
CA THR A 338 10.48 -22.26 -10.69
C THR A 338 10.90 -21.35 -9.54
N ASP A 339 11.56 -20.25 -9.88
CA ASP A 339 11.92 -19.21 -8.91
C ASP A 339 10.64 -18.52 -8.41
N LEU A 340 10.26 -18.86 -7.18
CA LEU A 340 9.10 -18.29 -6.49
C LEU A 340 9.39 -16.93 -5.84
N SER A 341 10.64 -16.45 -5.87
CA SER A 341 11.02 -15.17 -5.27
C SER A 341 10.18 -14.03 -5.87
N GLY A 342 9.45 -13.32 -5.02
CA GLY A 342 8.58 -12.21 -5.40
C GLY A 342 7.19 -12.59 -5.91
N TRP A 343 6.85 -13.89 -5.97
CA TRP A 343 5.47 -14.33 -6.21
C TRP A 343 4.67 -14.29 -4.91
N LYS A 344 3.46 -13.73 -4.98
CA LYS A 344 2.51 -13.72 -3.86
C LYS A 344 1.15 -14.21 -4.30
N ILE A 345 0.43 -14.85 -3.38
CA ILE A 345 -1.00 -15.16 -3.53
C ILE A 345 -1.79 -14.09 -2.79
N CYS A 346 -2.86 -13.58 -3.43
CA CYS A 346 -3.75 -12.60 -2.84
C CYS A 346 -5.20 -13.09 -2.88
N ILE A 347 -5.96 -12.88 -1.80
CA ILE A 347 -7.40 -13.12 -1.73
C ILE A 347 -8.07 -11.79 -1.40
N GLY A 348 -8.93 -11.30 -2.29
CA GLY A 348 -9.53 -9.97 -2.23
C GLY A 348 -8.80 -8.96 -3.11
N ALA A 349 -9.55 -8.04 -3.74
CA ALA A 349 -8.98 -7.01 -4.61
C ALA A 349 -8.79 -5.65 -3.91
N HIS A 350 -9.40 -5.49 -2.74
CA HIS A 350 -9.48 -4.24 -1.97
C HIS A 350 -8.28 -4.13 -1.01
N ASP A 351 -7.13 -3.73 -1.53
CA ASP A 351 -5.92 -3.43 -0.74
C ASP A 351 -5.91 -1.99 -0.17
N ASP A 352 -7.02 -1.25 -0.37
CA ASP A 352 -7.25 0.08 0.19
C ASP A 352 -7.68 0.00 1.66
N SER A 353 -6.84 0.52 2.55
CA SER A 353 -7.00 0.37 4.00
C SER A 353 -7.67 1.58 4.65
N LEU A 354 -8.66 1.34 5.51
CA LEU A 354 -9.34 2.40 6.26
C LEU A 354 -8.64 2.80 7.57
N VAL A 355 -7.53 2.14 7.95
CA VAL A 355 -6.90 2.34 9.27
C VAL A 355 -6.58 3.82 9.56
N ASN A 356 -6.20 4.58 8.53
CA ASN A 356 -5.84 6.00 8.65
C ASN A 356 -6.99 6.97 8.31
N VAL A 357 -8.17 6.44 7.96
CA VAL A 357 -9.35 7.21 7.57
C VAL A 357 -10.01 7.78 8.82
N LYS A 358 -10.28 9.08 8.81
CA LYS A 358 -10.84 9.81 9.96
C LYS A 358 -12.35 9.66 10.05
N GLU A 359 -13.00 9.54 8.91
CA GLU A 359 -14.43 9.31 8.74
C GLU A 359 -14.83 7.96 9.35
N PRO A 360 -16.08 7.82 9.85
CA PRO A 360 -16.57 6.54 10.35
C PRO A 360 -16.39 5.39 9.35
N TRP A 361 -15.90 4.23 9.79
CA TRP A 361 -15.66 3.10 8.90
C TRP A 361 -16.94 2.31 8.66
N ARG A 362 -17.34 2.18 7.40
CA ARG A 362 -18.56 1.50 6.92
C ARG A 362 -18.31 0.04 6.53
N ARG A 363 -17.06 -0.40 6.52
CA ARG A 363 -16.63 -1.79 6.29
C ARG A 363 -15.39 -2.11 7.12
N TRP A 364 -15.00 -3.39 7.15
CA TRP A 364 -13.74 -3.80 7.76
C TRP A 364 -12.57 -3.03 7.13
N PRO A 365 -11.59 -2.55 7.93
CA PRO A 365 -10.58 -1.63 7.45
C PRO A 365 -9.62 -2.28 6.45
N ASP A 366 -9.29 -3.55 6.65
CA ASP A 366 -8.56 -4.39 5.69
C ASP A 366 -9.43 -5.59 5.34
N VAL A 367 -9.58 -5.91 4.05
CA VAL A 367 -10.37 -7.06 3.56
C VAL A 367 -9.62 -7.89 2.50
N ALA A 368 -8.34 -7.64 2.31
CA ALA A 368 -7.46 -8.43 1.46
C ALA A 368 -6.43 -9.20 2.30
N VAL A 369 -6.07 -10.40 1.84
CA VAL A 369 -5.03 -11.24 2.42
C VAL A 369 -3.95 -11.48 1.37
N LEU A 370 -2.70 -11.19 1.72
CA LEU A 370 -1.54 -11.34 0.84
C LEU A 370 -0.48 -12.19 1.54
N GLU A 371 -0.02 -13.24 0.87
CA GLU A 371 0.98 -14.18 1.41
C GLU A 371 2.04 -14.53 0.34
N GLU A 372 3.28 -14.74 0.78
CA GLU A 372 4.36 -15.19 -0.12
C GLU A 372 4.07 -16.62 -0.63
N LEU A 373 4.30 -16.84 -1.93
CA LEU A 373 4.07 -18.15 -2.54
C LEU A 373 5.25 -19.09 -2.27
N LYS A 374 4.93 -20.30 -1.82
CA LYS A 374 5.89 -21.40 -1.59
C LYS A 374 5.51 -22.58 -2.47
N ALA A 375 6.37 -23.61 -2.51
CA ALA A 375 6.07 -24.85 -3.23
C ALA A 375 4.71 -25.46 -2.82
N THR A 376 4.37 -25.33 -1.54
CA THR A 376 3.01 -25.50 -1.04
C THR A 376 2.68 -24.36 -0.11
N THR A 377 1.58 -23.66 -0.38
CA THR A 377 1.04 -22.60 0.47
C THR A 377 -0.35 -23.00 0.94
N ALA A 378 -0.63 -22.79 2.22
CA ALA A 378 -1.96 -22.90 2.80
C ALA A 378 -2.31 -21.56 3.45
N LEU A 379 -3.50 -21.04 3.14
CA LEU A 379 -3.99 -19.77 3.65
C LEU A 379 -5.51 -19.78 3.69
N SER A 380 -6.09 -18.89 4.47
CA SER A 380 -7.53 -18.63 4.53
C SER A 380 -7.75 -17.14 4.61
N SER A 381 -8.82 -16.65 4.00
CA SER A 381 -9.29 -15.27 4.17
C SER A 381 -10.56 -15.27 5.01
N PRO A 382 -10.61 -14.59 6.17
CA PRO A 382 -11.84 -14.48 6.93
C PRO A 382 -12.92 -13.63 6.22
N TYR A 383 -12.52 -12.92 5.16
CA TYR A 383 -13.37 -12.05 4.33
C TYR A 383 -13.86 -12.75 3.06
N GLY A 384 -13.11 -13.74 2.59
CA GLY A 384 -13.25 -14.27 1.23
C GLY A 384 -12.74 -13.28 0.19
N GLY A 385 -12.96 -13.57 -1.10
CA GLY A 385 -12.59 -12.66 -2.19
C GLY A 385 -12.12 -13.38 -3.44
N LEU A 386 -11.94 -12.61 -4.52
CA LEU A 386 -11.29 -13.11 -5.73
C LEU A 386 -9.85 -13.54 -5.45
N LEU A 387 -9.41 -14.61 -6.12
CA LEU A 387 -8.07 -15.14 -6.04
C LEU A 387 -7.18 -14.48 -7.10
N PHE A 388 -6.01 -14.00 -6.68
CA PHE A 388 -5.00 -13.42 -7.54
C PHE A 388 -3.61 -13.98 -7.25
N PHE A 389 -2.71 -13.78 -8.21
CA PHE A 389 -1.28 -13.94 -8.00
C PHE A 389 -0.56 -12.64 -8.39
N ASP A 390 0.18 -12.05 -7.45
CA ASP A 390 1.06 -10.93 -7.74
C ASP A 390 2.40 -11.48 -8.21
N SER A 391 2.82 -11.04 -9.39
CA SER A 391 3.99 -11.56 -10.08
C SER A 391 5.26 -10.76 -9.76
N PRO A 392 6.46 -11.35 -9.88
CA PRO A 392 7.71 -10.63 -9.70
C PRO A 392 8.00 -9.66 -10.85
N GLU A 393 8.98 -8.78 -10.64
CA GLU A 393 9.48 -7.82 -11.65
C GLU A 393 10.42 -8.50 -12.67
N ARG A 394 9.92 -9.55 -13.34
CA ARG A 394 10.63 -10.28 -14.41
C ARG A 394 9.64 -11.05 -15.27
N ASN A 395 10.11 -11.51 -16.43
CA ASN A 395 9.41 -12.57 -17.15
C ASN A 395 9.32 -13.80 -16.24
N ALA A 396 8.10 -14.29 -16.02
CA ALA A 396 7.89 -15.44 -15.15
C ALA A 396 6.67 -16.23 -15.61
N GLU A 397 6.77 -17.54 -15.43
CA GLU A 397 5.68 -18.48 -15.63
C GLU A 397 5.47 -19.26 -14.34
N LEU A 398 4.21 -19.53 -14.02
CA LEU A 398 3.82 -20.22 -12.81
C LEU A 398 2.66 -21.16 -13.13
N THR A 399 2.83 -22.44 -12.79
CA THR A 399 1.75 -23.42 -12.89
C THR A 399 1.40 -23.94 -11.51
N VAL A 400 0.14 -23.76 -11.11
CA VAL A 400 -0.35 -24.11 -9.77
C VAL A 400 -1.60 -24.97 -9.84
N ILE A 401 -1.75 -25.86 -8.85
CA ILE A 401 -3.02 -26.50 -8.51
C ILE A 401 -3.56 -25.78 -7.27
N VAL A 402 -4.79 -25.28 -7.38
CA VAL A 402 -5.49 -24.58 -6.30
C VAL A 402 -6.72 -25.38 -5.91
N CYS A 403 -6.84 -25.74 -4.63
CA CYS A 403 -7.97 -26.47 -4.08
C CYS A 403 -8.92 -25.53 -3.32
N ASN A 404 -10.20 -25.93 -3.25
CA ASN A 404 -11.26 -25.27 -2.48
C ASN A 404 -11.61 -23.86 -2.96
N VAL A 405 -11.63 -23.66 -4.27
CA VAL A 405 -12.09 -22.41 -4.90
C VAL A 405 -13.43 -22.60 -5.57
N VAL A 406 -14.06 -21.50 -5.95
CA VAL A 406 -15.34 -21.43 -6.65
C VAL A 406 -15.14 -20.64 -7.93
N GLU A 407 -15.77 -21.04 -9.04
CA GLU A 407 -15.71 -20.23 -10.28
C GLU A 407 -16.39 -18.88 -10.04
N ALA A 408 -15.71 -17.81 -10.46
CA ALA A 408 -16.27 -16.46 -10.49
C ALA A 408 -16.59 -16.08 -11.94
N PRO A 409 -17.57 -15.18 -12.16
CA PRO A 409 -17.68 -14.55 -13.46
C PRO A 409 -16.35 -13.89 -13.83
N PHE A 410 -15.94 -14.10 -15.07
CA PHE A 410 -14.67 -13.63 -15.58
C PHE A 410 -14.76 -13.47 -17.09
N PHE A 411 -14.38 -12.29 -17.57
CA PHE A 411 -14.33 -11.97 -18.99
C PHE A 411 -13.00 -11.30 -19.28
N ASP A 412 -12.30 -11.72 -20.35
CA ASP A 412 -11.06 -11.08 -20.78
C ASP A 412 -11.01 -11.04 -22.31
N LEU A 413 -11.03 -9.83 -22.88
CA LEU A 413 -10.97 -9.60 -24.34
C LEU A 413 -9.76 -10.22 -25.04
N THR A 414 -8.71 -10.54 -24.29
CA THR A 414 -7.48 -11.14 -24.83
C THR A 414 -7.50 -12.66 -24.84
N LYS A 415 -8.58 -13.29 -24.34
CA LYS A 415 -8.73 -14.75 -24.20
C LYS A 415 -9.98 -15.23 -24.93
N PRO A 416 -9.90 -15.62 -26.21
CA PRO A 416 -11.05 -16.03 -27.02
C PRO A 416 -11.91 -17.10 -26.35
N GLU A 417 -11.29 -18.08 -25.68
CA GLU A 417 -11.98 -19.15 -24.98
C GLU A 417 -12.81 -18.68 -23.78
N ILE A 418 -12.45 -17.55 -23.17
CA ILE A 418 -13.20 -16.93 -22.08
C ILE A 418 -14.35 -16.09 -22.64
N VAL A 419 -14.11 -15.38 -23.75
CA VAL A 419 -15.14 -14.57 -24.44
C VAL A 419 -16.27 -15.46 -24.96
N GLU A 420 -15.93 -16.57 -25.63
CA GLU A 420 -16.91 -17.52 -26.19
C GLU A 420 -17.79 -18.18 -25.11
N ASP A 421 -17.27 -18.34 -23.89
CA ASP A 421 -17.95 -18.99 -22.76
C ASP A 421 -18.67 -18.00 -21.82
N TRP A 422 -18.75 -16.72 -22.20
CA TRP A 422 -19.31 -15.67 -21.33
C TRP A 422 -20.76 -15.93 -20.88
N SER A 423 -21.61 -16.41 -21.78
CA SER A 423 -23.04 -16.69 -21.48
C SER A 423 -23.24 -17.65 -20.29
N ARG A 424 -22.33 -18.62 -20.13
CA ARG A 424 -22.27 -19.52 -18.97
C ARG A 424 -21.55 -18.85 -17.80
N ARG A 425 -20.36 -18.28 -18.04
CA ARG A 425 -19.47 -17.72 -17.00
C ARG A 425 -20.10 -16.57 -16.23
N ARG A 426 -20.91 -15.72 -16.86
CA ARG A 426 -21.59 -14.59 -16.19
C ARG A 426 -22.45 -15.05 -15.01
N ASN A 427 -22.94 -16.28 -15.06
CA ASN A 427 -23.78 -16.91 -14.04
C ASN A 427 -22.99 -17.75 -13.01
N ALA A 428 -21.66 -17.75 -13.09
CA ALA A 428 -20.84 -18.44 -12.11
C ALA A 428 -21.10 -17.88 -10.68
N PRO A 429 -21.02 -18.74 -9.64
CA PRO A 429 -21.53 -18.40 -8.32
C PRO A 429 -20.70 -17.35 -7.56
N GLY A 430 -19.43 -17.12 -7.91
CA GLY A 430 -18.56 -16.14 -7.25
C GLY A 430 -19.23 -14.77 -7.06
N LEU A 431 -18.98 -14.13 -5.91
CA LEU A 431 -19.68 -12.91 -5.49
C LEU A 431 -19.15 -11.63 -6.15
N TRP A 432 -17.89 -11.68 -6.57
CA TRP A 432 -17.20 -10.63 -7.31
C TRP A 432 -16.66 -11.20 -8.61
N THR A 433 -16.42 -10.33 -9.58
CA THR A 433 -16.01 -10.66 -10.95
C THR A 433 -14.87 -9.77 -11.42
N GLU A 434 -14.18 -10.17 -12.48
CA GLU A 434 -13.39 -9.27 -13.30
C GLU A 434 -13.86 -9.23 -14.76
N LEU A 435 -14.08 -8.02 -15.27
CA LEU A 435 -14.23 -7.75 -16.70
C LEU A 435 -12.98 -7.02 -17.20
N ALA A 436 -12.24 -7.64 -18.11
CA ALA A 436 -10.95 -7.17 -18.59
C ALA A 436 -10.99 -6.82 -20.08
N GLY A 437 -10.58 -5.59 -20.38
CA GLY A 437 -10.12 -5.18 -21.70
C GLY A 437 -8.64 -5.53 -21.91
N ARG A 438 -8.07 -5.02 -23.00
CA ARG A 438 -6.63 -5.12 -23.29
C ARG A 438 -5.77 -4.29 -22.35
N HIS A 439 -6.27 -3.13 -21.91
CA HIS A 439 -5.51 -2.12 -21.18
C HIS A 439 -6.10 -1.77 -19.80
N ILE A 440 -7.26 -2.31 -19.44
CA ILE A 440 -7.94 -2.03 -18.18
C ILE A 440 -8.75 -3.22 -17.68
N VAL A 441 -8.83 -3.38 -16.35
CA VAL A 441 -9.59 -4.46 -15.68
C VAL A 441 -10.48 -3.86 -14.60
N PHE A 442 -11.77 -4.21 -14.61
CA PHE A 442 -12.74 -3.81 -13.60
C PHE A 442 -13.03 -4.96 -12.65
N THR A 443 -12.86 -4.74 -11.35
CA THR A 443 -13.29 -5.64 -10.28
C THR A 443 -14.56 -5.10 -9.61
N VAL A 444 -15.67 -5.81 -9.79
CA VAL A 444 -17.01 -5.34 -9.38
C VAL A 444 -17.83 -6.50 -8.78
N PRO A 445 -18.94 -6.23 -8.07
CA PRO A 445 -19.86 -7.28 -7.66
C PRO A 445 -20.41 -8.04 -8.87
N SER A 446 -20.51 -9.37 -8.79
CA SER A 446 -21.01 -10.20 -9.88
C SER A 446 -22.45 -9.84 -10.29
N THR A 447 -23.26 -9.35 -9.35
CA THR A 447 -24.63 -8.88 -9.61
C THR A 447 -24.68 -7.71 -10.58
N SER A 448 -23.63 -6.90 -10.65
CA SER A 448 -23.55 -5.75 -11.57
C SER A 448 -23.42 -6.16 -13.03
N VAL A 449 -22.96 -7.37 -13.33
CA VAL A 449 -22.58 -7.78 -14.70
C VAL A 449 -23.38 -8.96 -15.24
N ARG A 450 -24.16 -9.64 -14.40
CA ARG A 450 -24.90 -10.86 -14.77
C ARG A 450 -25.84 -10.65 -15.95
N GLU A 451 -26.45 -9.46 -16.04
CA GLU A 451 -27.38 -9.09 -17.11
C GLU A 451 -26.69 -8.51 -18.36
N ILE A 452 -25.35 -8.42 -18.37
CA ILE A 452 -24.59 -7.97 -19.55
C ILE A 452 -24.39 -9.17 -20.47
N ASP A 453 -25.06 -9.18 -21.62
CA ASP A 453 -24.97 -10.27 -22.60
C ASP A 453 -23.62 -10.26 -23.35
N ASP A 454 -23.07 -9.09 -23.65
CA ASP A 454 -21.76 -8.94 -24.30
C ASP A 454 -21.05 -7.65 -23.82
N PRO A 455 -19.99 -7.75 -22.99
CA PRO A 455 -19.24 -6.59 -22.52
C PRO A 455 -18.18 -6.11 -23.53
N THR A 456 -18.08 -6.71 -24.73
CA THR A 456 -16.96 -6.47 -25.66
C THR A 456 -16.83 -5.02 -26.08
N THR A 457 -17.92 -4.40 -26.52
CA THR A 457 -17.89 -3.04 -27.05
C THR A 457 -17.53 -2.04 -25.97
N ILE A 458 -18.12 -2.15 -24.77
CA ILE A 458 -17.81 -1.23 -23.67
C ILE A 458 -16.37 -1.38 -23.17
N LEU A 459 -15.85 -2.60 -23.10
CA LEU A 459 -14.44 -2.82 -22.74
C LEU A 459 -13.48 -2.26 -23.80
N ALA A 460 -13.85 -2.34 -25.09
CA ALA A 460 -13.07 -1.72 -26.17
C ALA A 460 -13.11 -0.17 -26.12
N LEU A 461 -14.20 0.44 -25.65
CA LEU A 461 -14.27 1.88 -25.40
C LEU A 461 -13.35 2.28 -24.24
N TRP A 462 -13.33 1.50 -23.16
CA TRP A 462 -12.40 1.71 -22.05
C TRP A 462 -10.93 1.52 -22.45
N ASP A 463 -10.62 0.52 -23.28
CA ASP A 463 -9.29 0.35 -23.86
C ASP A 463 -8.89 1.58 -24.69
N SER A 464 -9.84 2.14 -25.45
CA SER A 464 -9.63 3.36 -26.25
C SER A 464 -9.38 4.58 -25.36
N ALA A 465 -10.04 4.65 -24.20
CA ALA A 465 -9.82 5.71 -23.21
C ALA A 465 -8.38 5.67 -22.66
N VAL A 466 -7.91 4.48 -22.24
CA VAL A 466 -6.52 4.30 -21.75
C VAL A 466 -5.51 4.57 -22.87
N ALA A 467 -5.77 4.07 -24.08
CA ALA A 467 -4.90 4.30 -25.23
C ALA A 467 -4.77 5.78 -25.60
N ALA A 468 -5.86 6.56 -25.53
CA ALA A 468 -5.83 8.00 -25.77
C ALA A 468 -4.90 8.70 -24.77
N GLN A 469 -4.96 8.36 -23.49
CA GLN A 469 -4.10 8.96 -22.49
C GLN A 469 -2.61 8.64 -22.70
N HIS A 470 -2.30 7.40 -23.07
CA HIS A 470 -0.93 7.01 -23.43
C HIS A 470 -0.43 7.71 -24.71
N ASP A 471 -1.29 7.89 -25.71
CA ASP A 471 -0.97 8.62 -26.95
C ASP A 471 -0.69 10.11 -26.68
N LEU A 472 -1.48 10.75 -25.80
CA LEU A 472 -1.22 12.13 -25.39
C LEU A 472 0.12 12.24 -24.70
N ARG A 473 0.38 11.36 -23.73
CA ARG A 473 1.63 11.29 -22.97
C ARG A 473 2.86 11.01 -23.84
N GLY A 474 2.71 10.22 -24.90
CA GLY A 474 3.81 9.73 -25.73
C GLY A 474 4.39 8.39 -25.27
N THR A 475 3.54 7.49 -24.77
CA THR A 475 3.90 6.12 -24.38
C THR A 475 2.98 5.13 -25.09
N ASP A 476 3.33 3.84 -25.07
CA ASP A 476 2.52 2.78 -25.68
C ASP A 476 1.91 1.88 -24.59
N PRO A 477 0.57 1.77 -24.52
CA PRO A 477 -0.12 0.99 -23.49
C PRO A 477 0.19 -0.52 -23.58
N ASN A 478 0.64 -1.05 -24.72
CA ASN A 478 0.97 -2.46 -24.88
C ASN A 478 2.23 -2.88 -24.10
N PHE A 479 3.08 -1.91 -23.74
CA PHE A 479 4.27 -2.14 -22.90
C PHE A 479 4.03 -1.78 -21.43
N GLN A 480 2.78 -1.50 -21.05
CA GLN A 480 2.40 -1.16 -19.68
C GLN A 480 1.54 -2.25 -19.08
N LYS A 481 1.50 -2.31 -17.75
CA LYS A 481 0.50 -3.10 -17.03
C LYS A 481 -0.90 -2.52 -17.28
N ARG A 482 -1.93 -3.38 -17.35
CA ARG A 482 -3.33 -2.93 -17.47
C ARG A 482 -3.72 -2.09 -16.27
N GLU A 483 -4.40 -0.97 -16.47
CA GLU A 483 -5.06 -0.25 -15.37
C GLU A 483 -6.03 -1.19 -14.64
N ARG A 484 -6.18 -1.00 -13.33
CA ARG A 484 -7.12 -1.80 -12.51
C ARG A 484 -8.06 -0.85 -11.79
N VAL A 485 -9.35 -1.12 -11.86
CA VAL A 485 -10.40 -0.38 -11.14
C VAL A 485 -11.10 -1.36 -10.19
N VAL A 486 -11.27 -0.99 -8.93
CA VAL A 486 -12.02 -1.78 -7.95
C VAL A 486 -13.12 -0.92 -7.34
N ALA A 487 -14.35 -1.46 -7.33
CA ALA A 487 -15.46 -0.84 -6.62
C ALA A 487 -15.43 -1.23 -5.14
N ASP A 488 -15.72 -0.28 -4.27
CA ASP A 488 -15.62 -0.41 -2.82
C ASP A 488 -16.81 0.26 -2.11
N GLU A 489 -17.22 -0.28 -0.97
CA GLU A 489 -18.19 0.34 -0.07
C GLU A 489 -17.69 1.70 0.43
N GLN A 490 -16.38 1.80 0.70
CA GLN A 490 -15.75 3.01 1.21
C GLN A 490 -14.30 3.10 0.71
N PRO A 491 -14.03 3.95 -0.29
CA PRO A 491 -12.67 4.40 -0.60
C PRO A 491 -12.04 5.12 0.59
N SER A 492 -10.72 5.03 0.73
CA SER A 492 -9.98 5.66 1.82
C SER A 492 -9.80 7.17 1.65
N ALA A 493 -9.94 7.66 0.42
CA ALA A 493 -9.81 9.07 0.09
C ALA A 493 -10.78 9.47 -1.03
N GLY A 494 -11.41 10.64 -0.85
CA GLY A 494 -12.28 11.23 -1.87
C GLY A 494 -13.48 10.36 -2.24
N TYR A 495 -14.06 10.64 -3.40
CA TYR A 495 -15.10 9.81 -4.02
C TYR A 495 -14.47 8.70 -4.89
N MET A 496 -13.33 9.00 -5.50
CA MET A 496 -12.45 8.05 -6.16
C MET A 496 -11.01 8.48 -5.88
N HIS A 497 -10.06 7.55 -6.02
CA HIS A 497 -8.64 7.91 -6.05
C HIS A 497 -7.84 6.98 -6.96
N ALA A 498 -6.80 7.56 -7.56
CA ALA A 498 -5.87 6.86 -8.41
C ALA A 498 -4.98 5.89 -7.62
N GLY A 499 -4.42 4.93 -8.34
CA GLY A 499 -3.58 3.90 -7.77
C GLY A 499 -3.48 2.67 -8.67
N TYR A 500 -3.07 1.57 -8.07
CA TYR A 500 -3.08 0.25 -8.70
C TYR A 500 -3.56 -0.76 -7.66
N PRO A 501 -4.89 -0.85 -7.43
CA PRO A 501 -5.98 -0.35 -8.28
C PRO A 501 -6.36 1.14 -8.05
N ILE A 502 -7.06 1.71 -9.02
CA ILE A 502 -7.97 2.86 -8.87
C ILE A 502 -9.17 2.39 -8.05
N VAL A 503 -9.55 3.12 -7.01
CA VAL A 503 -10.66 2.76 -6.13
C VAL A 503 -11.83 3.70 -6.38
N THR A 504 -13.03 3.13 -6.47
CA THR A 504 -14.29 3.86 -6.70
C THR A 504 -15.41 3.36 -5.80
N HIS A 505 -16.50 4.11 -5.67
CA HIS A 505 -17.67 3.67 -4.91
C HIS A 505 -18.50 2.59 -5.63
N LEU A 506 -19.29 1.82 -4.87
CA LEU A 506 -20.20 0.80 -5.42
C LEU A 506 -21.33 1.36 -6.31
N ASP A 507 -21.67 2.64 -6.19
CA ASP A 507 -22.75 3.26 -6.97
C ASP A 507 -22.41 3.34 -8.47
N VAL A 508 -21.15 3.59 -8.84
CA VAL A 508 -20.76 3.67 -10.27
C VAL A 508 -20.84 2.34 -10.99
N VAL A 509 -20.94 1.24 -10.25
CA VAL A 509 -21.10 -0.12 -10.78
C VAL A 509 -22.50 -0.67 -10.54
N ASP A 510 -23.45 0.14 -10.08
CA ASP A 510 -24.87 -0.19 -10.05
C ASP A 510 -25.51 0.18 -11.40
N PRO A 511 -26.09 -0.80 -12.14
CA PRO A 511 -26.74 -0.52 -13.42
C PRO A 511 -27.96 0.42 -13.32
N ASN A 512 -28.48 0.67 -12.10
CA ASN A 512 -29.59 1.59 -11.87
C ASN A 512 -29.14 3.00 -11.44
N PHE A 513 -27.84 3.22 -11.26
CA PHE A 513 -27.34 4.50 -10.79
C PHE A 513 -27.39 5.57 -11.90
N GLN A 514 -28.03 6.70 -11.60
CA GLN A 514 -28.04 7.90 -12.44
C GLN A 514 -27.49 9.07 -11.64
N TYR A 515 -26.66 9.91 -12.26
CA TYR A 515 -26.13 11.11 -11.64
C TYR A 515 -26.27 12.29 -12.59
N ASN A 516 -26.93 13.37 -12.13
CA ASN A 516 -27.28 14.55 -12.94
C ASN A 516 -28.00 14.22 -14.28
N GLY A 517 -28.77 13.13 -14.32
CA GLY A 517 -29.48 12.67 -15.51
C GLY A 517 -28.62 11.97 -16.55
N SER A 518 -27.32 11.79 -16.32
CA SER A 518 -26.48 10.89 -17.12
C SER A 518 -26.49 9.47 -16.54
N ASP A 519 -26.47 8.50 -17.44
CA ASP A 519 -26.17 7.11 -17.12
C ASP A 519 -24.65 7.01 -16.86
N ASN A 520 -24.28 6.80 -15.60
CA ASN A 520 -22.88 6.74 -15.16
C ASN A 520 -22.44 5.33 -14.81
N PHE A 521 -23.27 4.32 -15.11
CA PHE A 521 -22.85 2.94 -14.97
C PHE A 521 -21.62 2.69 -15.84
N VAL A 522 -20.54 2.20 -15.23
CA VAL A 522 -19.25 2.04 -15.93
C VAL A 522 -19.32 1.10 -17.14
N PHE A 523 -20.34 0.25 -17.22
CA PHE A 523 -20.57 -0.62 -18.37
C PHE A 523 -21.67 -0.12 -19.34
N SER A 524 -22.08 1.15 -19.25
CA SER A 524 -23.01 1.76 -20.20
C SER A 524 -22.30 2.25 -21.47
N GLU A 525 -22.55 1.59 -22.59
CA GLU A 525 -22.04 2.04 -23.90
C GLU A 525 -22.59 3.40 -24.32
N SER A 526 -23.90 3.62 -24.14
CA SER A 526 -24.55 4.88 -24.48
C SER A 526 -24.07 6.01 -23.58
N GLY A 527 -23.94 5.76 -22.28
CA GLY A 527 -23.40 6.73 -21.32
C GLY A 527 -21.97 7.15 -21.70
N MET A 528 -21.11 6.16 -21.96
CA MET A 528 -19.73 6.40 -22.37
C MET A 528 -19.61 7.20 -23.66
N LYS A 529 -20.39 6.88 -24.71
CA LYS A 529 -20.32 7.58 -26.00
C LYS A 529 -20.91 9.00 -25.95
N LEU A 530 -21.97 9.22 -25.18
CA LEU A 530 -22.65 10.52 -25.11
C LEU A 530 -22.00 11.50 -24.14
N TYR A 531 -21.57 11.01 -22.98
CA TYR A 531 -21.15 11.86 -21.86
C TYR A 531 -19.69 11.63 -21.44
N GLY A 532 -19.10 10.50 -21.84
CA GLY A 532 -17.82 10.04 -21.30
C GLY A 532 -17.94 9.66 -19.81
N ASN A 533 -16.81 9.41 -19.16
CA ASN A 533 -16.74 9.14 -17.72
C ASN A 533 -15.65 10.01 -17.07
N TRP A 534 -16.01 11.24 -16.69
CA TRP A 534 -15.05 12.20 -16.15
C TRP A 534 -14.27 11.64 -14.94
N GLY A 535 -14.96 10.98 -14.00
CA GLY A 535 -14.35 10.45 -12.78
C GLY A 535 -13.22 9.47 -13.07
N LEU A 536 -13.48 8.40 -13.82
CA LEU A 536 -12.44 7.41 -14.10
C LEU A 536 -11.39 7.94 -15.09
N PHE A 537 -11.75 8.81 -16.03
CA PHE A 537 -10.75 9.47 -16.89
C PHE A 537 -9.79 10.36 -16.10
N HIS A 538 -10.28 11.00 -15.04
CA HIS A 538 -9.51 11.80 -14.09
C HIS A 538 -8.53 10.95 -13.28
N GLU A 539 -8.98 9.81 -12.75
CA GLU A 539 -8.10 8.89 -12.00
C GLU A 539 -7.02 8.24 -12.87
N ILE A 540 -7.37 7.80 -14.10
CA ILE A 540 -6.37 7.33 -15.06
C ILE A 540 -5.40 8.47 -15.42
N GLY A 541 -5.90 9.71 -15.48
CA GLY A 541 -5.10 10.91 -15.72
C GLY A 541 -4.01 11.13 -14.67
N HIS A 542 -4.28 10.81 -13.39
CA HIS A 542 -3.27 10.87 -12.34
C HIS A 542 -2.12 9.88 -12.60
N ASN A 543 -2.42 8.68 -13.09
CA ASN A 543 -1.39 7.69 -13.47
C ASN A 543 -0.51 8.16 -14.66
N MET A 544 -0.99 9.13 -15.45
CA MET A 544 -0.23 9.74 -16.53
C MET A 544 0.68 10.89 -16.11
N GLN A 545 0.45 11.51 -14.96
CA GLN A 545 1.21 12.69 -14.54
C GLN A 545 2.72 12.40 -14.38
N ARG A 546 3.52 13.47 -14.53
CA ARG A 546 4.94 13.50 -14.15
C ARG A 546 5.22 14.77 -13.36
N LYS A 547 6.13 14.63 -12.38
CA LYS A 547 6.61 15.74 -11.55
C LYS A 547 7.27 16.86 -12.35
N ALA A 548 7.85 16.55 -13.51
CA ALA A 548 8.54 17.51 -14.37
C ALA A 548 7.62 18.61 -14.96
N TRP A 549 6.33 18.34 -15.14
CA TRP A 549 5.36 19.33 -15.62
C TRP A 549 4.19 19.57 -14.65
N THR A 550 4.20 18.91 -13.48
CA THR A 550 3.18 19.06 -12.44
C THR A 550 3.80 19.76 -11.24
N PHE A 551 3.78 21.09 -11.27
CA PHE A 551 4.27 21.94 -10.17
C PHE A 551 3.26 22.01 -9.01
N SER A 552 3.68 22.57 -7.87
CA SER A 552 2.89 22.55 -6.63
C SER A 552 1.45 23.06 -6.82
N GLY A 553 0.49 22.28 -6.33
CA GLY A 553 -0.94 22.57 -6.41
C GLY A 553 -1.58 22.34 -7.78
N MET A 554 -0.86 21.75 -8.74
CA MET A 554 -1.42 21.37 -10.06
C MET A 554 -1.77 19.89 -10.17
N GLY A 555 -1.74 19.14 -9.06
CA GLY A 555 -2.06 17.70 -9.01
C GLY A 555 -3.46 17.39 -9.56
N GLU A 556 -4.44 18.23 -9.24
CA GLU A 556 -5.83 18.14 -9.72
C GLU A 556 -6.08 18.88 -11.05
N VAL A 557 -5.02 19.37 -11.69
CA VAL A 557 -5.12 20.17 -12.92
C VAL A 557 -4.49 19.43 -14.09
N THR A 558 -3.23 19.01 -13.97
CA THR A 558 -2.52 18.42 -15.12
C THR A 558 -3.01 17.02 -15.47
N ASN A 559 -3.60 16.28 -14.53
CA ASN A 559 -4.34 15.05 -14.82
C ASN A 559 -5.57 15.32 -15.71
N ASN A 560 -6.28 16.43 -15.46
CA ASN A 560 -7.45 16.80 -16.22
C ASN A 560 -7.15 17.22 -17.68
N ILE A 561 -5.89 17.49 -18.03
CA ILE A 561 -5.47 17.61 -19.44
C ILE A 561 -5.72 16.28 -20.17
N PHE A 562 -5.36 15.16 -19.55
CA PHE A 562 -5.62 13.82 -20.07
C PHE A 562 -7.12 13.50 -20.07
N THR A 563 -7.86 13.93 -19.05
CA THR A 563 -9.32 13.77 -18.99
C THR A 563 -10.03 14.43 -20.16
N LEU A 564 -9.68 15.69 -20.46
CA LEU A 564 -10.26 16.42 -21.59
C LEU A 564 -9.94 15.76 -22.94
N TYR A 565 -8.69 15.32 -23.13
CA TYR A 565 -8.32 14.60 -24.36
C TYR A 565 -9.05 13.26 -24.49
N THR A 566 -9.18 12.53 -23.38
CA THR A 566 -9.90 11.24 -23.36
C THR A 566 -11.37 11.43 -23.69
N TYR A 567 -12.01 12.46 -23.14
CA TYR A 567 -13.38 12.82 -23.46
C TYR A 567 -13.57 13.04 -24.97
N GLU A 568 -12.70 13.82 -25.60
CA GLU A 568 -12.76 14.07 -27.05
C GLU A 568 -12.51 12.79 -27.87
N ALA A 569 -11.52 11.99 -27.49
CA ALA A 569 -11.17 10.75 -28.18
C ALA A 569 -12.29 9.69 -28.10
N VAL A 570 -13.00 9.59 -26.97
CA VAL A 570 -14.01 8.55 -26.74
C VAL A 570 -15.40 8.97 -27.22
N THR A 571 -15.78 10.24 -27.00
CA THR A 571 -17.13 10.73 -27.36
C THR A 571 -17.19 11.32 -28.77
N GLY A 572 -16.05 11.72 -29.34
CA GLY A 572 -15.98 12.51 -30.57
C GLY A 572 -16.41 13.97 -30.40
N ASN A 573 -16.81 14.39 -29.20
CA ASN A 573 -17.19 15.77 -28.91
C ASN A 573 -15.95 16.60 -28.56
N ASP A 574 -15.86 17.80 -29.12
CA ASP A 574 -14.79 18.75 -28.87
C ASP A 574 -14.59 19.02 -27.35
N ALA A 575 -13.36 18.86 -26.86
CA ALA A 575 -13.03 19.05 -25.44
C ALA A 575 -13.28 20.47 -24.97
N TRP A 576 -13.12 21.47 -25.84
CA TRP A 576 -13.43 22.86 -25.49
C TRP A 576 -14.90 23.02 -25.12
N ASN A 577 -15.80 22.30 -25.78
CA ASN A 577 -17.24 22.30 -25.52
C ASN A 577 -17.70 21.27 -24.47
N ASN A 578 -16.77 20.64 -23.73
CA ASN A 578 -17.13 19.75 -22.64
C ASN A 578 -18.14 20.42 -21.67
N PRO A 579 -19.26 19.76 -21.29
CA PRO A 579 -20.32 20.40 -20.51
C PRO A 579 -19.86 21.03 -19.19
N THR A 580 -18.95 20.37 -18.46
CA THR A 580 -18.41 20.88 -17.20
C THR A 580 -17.58 22.14 -17.41
N MET A 581 -16.69 22.12 -18.41
CA MET A 581 -15.86 23.27 -18.75
C MET A 581 -16.70 24.45 -19.25
N LYS A 582 -17.66 24.19 -20.14
CA LYS A 582 -18.56 25.22 -20.68
C LYS A 582 -19.38 25.89 -19.59
N LYS A 583 -19.94 25.10 -18.66
CA LYS A 583 -20.67 25.62 -17.49
C LYS A 583 -19.75 26.47 -16.61
N PHE A 584 -18.54 26.00 -16.33
CA PHE A 584 -17.57 26.74 -15.53
C PHE A 584 -17.22 28.10 -16.16
N ARG A 585 -16.93 28.11 -17.46
CA ARG A 585 -16.60 29.35 -18.20
C ARG A 585 -17.77 30.33 -18.27
N ALA A 586 -19.01 29.85 -18.35
CA ALA A 586 -20.19 30.71 -18.35
C ALA A 586 -20.50 31.31 -16.95
N GLU A 587 -20.41 30.50 -15.89
CA GLU A 587 -20.95 30.87 -14.58
C GLU A 587 -19.89 31.44 -13.61
N LYS A 588 -18.66 30.91 -13.62
CA LYS A 588 -17.64 31.22 -12.62
C LYS A 588 -16.50 32.08 -13.17
N LEU A 589 -16.02 31.78 -14.37
CA LEU A 589 -14.84 32.42 -14.95
C LEU A 589 -14.94 33.96 -15.01
N PRO A 590 -16.07 34.60 -15.41
CA PRO A 590 -16.15 36.05 -15.50
C PRO A 590 -15.92 36.75 -14.16
N ARG A 591 -16.29 36.11 -13.04
CA ARG A 591 -16.08 36.64 -11.69
C ARG A 591 -14.61 36.53 -11.28
N LEU A 592 -13.96 35.42 -11.61
CA LEU A 592 -12.55 35.18 -11.28
C LEU A 592 -11.60 36.09 -12.06
N LEU A 593 -12.00 36.53 -13.26
CA LEU A 593 -11.21 37.44 -14.09
C LEU A 593 -11.43 38.94 -13.80
N GLN A 594 -12.26 39.29 -12.80
CA GLN A 594 -12.43 40.69 -12.37
C GLN A 594 -11.17 41.27 -11.73
N THR A 595 -10.33 40.41 -11.16
CA THR A 595 -9.02 40.77 -10.57
C THR A 595 -7.89 40.09 -11.32
N GLN A 596 -6.66 40.63 -11.21
CA GLN A 596 -5.45 39.98 -11.72
C GLN A 596 -5.33 38.57 -11.13
N PRO A 597 -5.39 37.50 -11.94
CA PRO A 597 -5.20 36.15 -11.43
C PRO A 597 -3.78 35.96 -10.89
N SER A 598 -3.62 34.98 -10.01
CA SER A 598 -2.33 34.55 -9.47
C SER A 598 -2.22 33.03 -9.45
N LEU A 599 -1.00 32.52 -9.29
CA LEU A 599 -0.80 31.09 -9.06
C LEU A 599 -1.56 30.58 -7.82
N ASN A 600 -1.80 31.41 -6.81
CA ASN A 600 -2.59 30.99 -5.65
C ASN A 600 -4.06 30.76 -6.00
N ASP A 601 -4.60 31.47 -6.98
CA ASP A 601 -5.98 31.25 -7.44
C ASP A 601 -6.10 29.95 -8.23
N TRP A 602 -5.06 29.63 -9.01
CA TRP A 602 -4.96 28.33 -9.68
C TRP A 602 -4.97 27.17 -8.68
N LYS A 603 -4.22 27.30 -7.58
CA LYS A 603 -4.15 26.28 -6.52
C LYS A 603 -5.47 26.11 -5.76
N LYS A 604 -6.38 27.12 -5.80
CA LYS A 604 -7.68 27.09 -5.11
C LYS A 604 -8.79 26.47 -5.96
N ASP A 605 -8.74 26.61 -7.28
CA ASP A 605 -9.78 26.10 -8.18
C ASP A 605 -9.15 25.39 -9.40
N PRO A 606 -9.15 24.04 -9.42
CA PRO A 606 -8.54 23.29 -10.50
C PRO A 606 -9.14 23.56 -11.88
N PHE A 607 -10.45 23.84 -11.95
CA PHE A 607 -11.12 24.14 -13.23
C PHE A 607 -10.73 25.52 -13.76
N PHE A 608 -10.42 26.47 -12.88
CA PHE A 608 -9.86 27.77 -13.29
C PHE A 608 -8.49 27.59 -13.95
N ALA A 609 -7.59 26.84 -13.31
CA ALA A 609 -6.27 26.54 -13.89
C ALA A 609 -6.38 25.70 -15.17
N LEU A 610 -7.32 24.75 -15.23
CA LEU A 610 -7.57 23.91 -16.39
C LEU A 610 -8.03 24.72 -17.61
N CYS A 611 -8.68 25.88 -17.43
CA CYS A 611 -9.06 26.75 -18.54
C CYS A 611 -7.86 27.17 -19.39
N VAL A 612 -6.67 27.34 -18.79
CA VAL A 612 -5.45 27.70 -19.54
C VAL A 612 -5.06 26.58 -20.50
N TYR A 613 -5.02 25.33 -20.01
CA TYR A 613 -4.67 24.18 -20.84
C TYR A 613 -5.76 23.87 -21.87
N SER A 614 -7.03 24.02 -21.50
CA SER A 614 -8.16 23.89 -22.44
C SER A 614 -8.09 24.93 -23.56
N GLN A 615 -7.69 26.17 -23.26
CA GLN A 615 -7.49 27.24 -24.23
C GLN A 615 -6.30 26.96 -25.15
N LEU A 616 -5.17 26.52 -24.59
CA LEU A 616 -4.02 26.07 -25.39
C LEU A 616 -4.40 24.93 -26.33
N ALA A 617 -5.19 23.96 -25.86
CA ALA A 617 -5.66 22.86 -26.69
C ALA A 617 -6.61 23.38 -27.78
N HIS A 618 -7.54 24.27 -27.43
CA HIS A 618 -8.47 24.90 -28.38
C HIS A 618 -7.75 25.71 -29.46
N GLU A 619 -6.70 26.46 -29.14
CA GLU A 619 -6.01 27.32 -30.11
C GLU A 619 -4.96 26.58 -30.95
N PHE A 620 -4.24 25.62 -30.35
CA PHE A 620 -3.07 25.01 -30.99
C PHE A 620 -3.20 23.50 -31.24
N GLY A 621 -4.32 22.91 -30.84
CA GLY A 621 -4.61 21.49 -31.00
C GLY A 621 -3.81 20.56 -30.09
N TRP A 622 -4.30 19.32 -29.95
CA TRP A 622 -3.67 18.29 -29.12
C TRP A 622 -2.28 17.86 -29.63
N GLY A 623 -1.96 18.06 -30.91
CA GLY A 623 -0.63 17.80 -31.47
C GLY A 623 0.49 18.59 -30.77
N SER A 624 0.19 19.79 -30.28
CA SER A 624 1.14 20.62 -29.52
C SER A 624 1.44 20.01 -28.15
N PHE A 625 0.41 19.58 -27.42
CA PHE A 625 0.55 18.87 -26.14
C PHE A 625 1.32 17.55 -26.31
N LYS A 626 0.96 16.78 -27.34
CA LYS A 626 1.66 15.55 -27.71
C LYS A 626 3.16 15.76 -27.90
N THR A 627 3.54 16.87 -28.54
CA THR A 627 4.95 17.22 -28.75
C THR A 627 5.62 17.62 -27.45
N VAL A 628 4.98 18.48 -26.64
CA VAL A 628 5.50 18.88 -25.32
C VAL A 628 5.74 17.66 -24.43
N PHE A 629 4.74 16.80 -24.25
CA PHE A 629 4.87 15.64 -23.37
C PHE A 629 5.94 14.67 -23.87
N ARG A 630 6.02 14.41 -25.19
CA ARG A 630 7.12 13.58 -25.76
C ARG A 630 8.51 14.16 -25.48
N LEU A 631 8.69 15.49 -25.45
CA LEU A 631 9.97 16.09 -25.07
C LEU A 631 10.37 15.75 -23.63
N TYR A 632 9.43 15.86 -22.68
CA TYR A 632 9.67 15.46 -21.29
C TYR A 632 9.88 13.95 -21.15
N GLU A 633 9.05 13.17 -21.82
CA GLU A 633 9.00 11.72 -21.69
C GLU A 633 10.30 11.08 -22.24
N ASN A 634 10.88 11.67 -23.31
CA ASN A 634 12.16 11.28 -23.93
C ASN A 634 13.37 12.07 -23.43
N SER A 635 13.23 12.98 -22.47
CA SER A 635 14.35 13.79 -21.97
C SER A 635 15.36 12.92 -21.24
N VAL A 636 16.65 13.06 -21.58
CA VAL A 636 17.76 12.45 -20.82
C VAL A 636 17.95 13.11 -19.44
N LYS A 637 17.32 14.26 -19.19
CA LYS A 637 17.39 15.04 -17.94
C LYS A 637 16.13 14.94 -17.08
N LYS A 638 15.30 13.92 -17.32
CA LYS A 638 13.96 13.78 -16.72
C LYS A 638 13.94 13.85 -15.18
N GLU A 639 14.97 13.32 -14.52
CA GLU A 639 15.11 13.41 -13.06
C GLU A 639 15.45 14.84 -12.60
N GLU A 640 16.40 15.50 -13.25
CA GLU A 640 16.74 16.91 -12.99
C GLU A 640 15.52 17.82 -13.19
N GLU A 641 14.77 17.62 -14.29
CA GLU A 641 13.55 18.35 -14.61
C GLU A 641 12.45 18.14 -13.55
N SER A 642 12.35 16.92 -13.01
CA SER A 642 11.37 16.58 -11.96
C SER A 642 11.68 17.25 -10.62
N ASN A 643 12.96 17.49 -10.35
CA ASN A 643 13.47 18.04 -9.08
C ASN A 643 13.63 19.56 -9.08
N GLN A 644 13.33 20.24 -10.20
CA GLN A 644 13.30 21.70 -10.26
C GLN A 644 12.22 22.31 -9.35
N ASP A 645 12.43 23.57 -8.95
CA ASP A 645 11.41 24.38 -8.30
C ASP A 645 10.25 24.74 -9.24
N ASP A 646 9.15 25.22 -8.66
CA ASP A 646 7.92 25.53 -9.42
C ASP A 646 8.14 26.60 -10.50
N GLY A 647 8.98 27.61 -10.25
CA GLY A 647 9.25 28.68 -11.19
C GLY A 647 9.98 28.16 -12.43
N ALA A 648 11.02 27.36 -12.21
CA ALA A 648 11.75 26.70 -13.30
C ALA A 648 10.86 25.73 -14.11
N LYS A 649 9.92 25.03 -13.46
CA LYS A 649 8.94 24.17 -14.15
C LYS A 649 7.98 24.95 -15.03
N ILE A 650 7.48 26.09 -14.53
CA ILE A 650 6.60 27.01 -15.29
C ILE A 650 7.33 27.54 -16.52
N ASP A 651 8.53 28.08 -16.31
CA ASP A 651 9.40 28.61 -17.37
C ASP A 651 9.65 27.56 -18.47
N MET A 652 10.01 26.35 -18.06
CA MET A 652 10.27 25.25 -18.98
C MET A 652 9.01 24.83 -19.75
N TYR A 653 7.85 24.70 -19.08
CA TYR A 653 6.62 24.27 -19.73
C TYR A 653 6.14 25.29 -20.77
N PHE A 654 5.95 26.54 -20.36
CA PHE A 654 5.44 27.59 -21.25
C PHE A 654 6.48 28.04 -22.29
N GLY A 655 7.77 27.97 -21.97
CA GLY A 655 8.86 28.15 -22.94
C GLY A 655 8.82 27.09 -24.04
N ARG A 656 8.83 25.79 -23.68
CA ARG A 656 8.73 24.67 -24.63
C ARG A 656 7.45 24.77 -25.46
N PHE A 657 6.31 25.05 -24.82
CA PHE A 657 5.03 25.16 -25.54
C PHE A 657 5.09 26.30 -26.57
N SER A 658 5.57 27.48 -26.19
CA SER A 658 5.74 28.63 -27.09
C SER A 658 6.63 28.31 -28.29
N GLU A 659 7.76 27.64 -28.06
CA GLU A 659 8.69 27.22 -29.11
C GLU A 659 8.03 26.23 -30.10
N ILE A 660 7.20 25.32 -29.60
CA ILE A 660 6.48 24.32 -30.41
C ILE A 660 5.42 24.99 -31.28
N VAL A 661 4.61 25.88 -30.70
CA VAL A 661 3.52 26.54 -31.43
C VAL A 661 3.99 27.75 -32.24
N ARG A 662 5.28 28.11 -32.15
CA ARG A 662 5.89 29.26 -32.83
C ARG A 662 5.18 30.57 -32.52
N HIS A 663 4.66 30.70 -31.30
CA HIS A 663 4.05 31.91 -30.77
C HIS A 663 4.61 32.22 -29.40
N ASN A 664 4.81 33.50 -29.11
CA ASN A 664 5.21 33.96 -27.80
C ASN A 664 3.98 34.01 -26.89
N LEU A 665 3.91 33.07 -25.93
CA LEU A 665 2.80 32.97 -24.97
C LEU A 665 2.92 33.90 -23.76
N SER A 666 3.94 34.78 -23.70
CA SER A 666 4.07 35.76 -22.61
C SER A 666 2.81 36.61 -22.37
N PRO A 667 2.07 37.08 -23.40
CA PRO A 667 0.81 37.80 -23.19
C PRO A 667 -0.27 36.94 -22.53
N MET A 668 -0.39 35.67 -22.93
CA MET A 668 -1.31 34.72 -22.32
C MET A 668 -0.93 34.44 -20.86
N CYS A 669 0.37 34.32 -20.56
CA CYS A 669 0.86 34.21 -19.20
C CYS A 669 0.52 35.45 -18.35
N ASP A 670 0.66 36.67 -18.90
CA ASP A 670 0.28 37.89 -18.19
C ASP A 670 -1.23 38.00 -17.93
N PHE A 671 -2.04 37.60 -18.92
CA PHE A 671 -3.49 37.53 -18.78
C PHE A 671 -3.89 36.63 -17.61
N TRP A 672 -3.30 35.43 -17.55
CA TRP A 672 -3.59 34.39 -16.55
C TRP A 672 -2.78 34.48 -15.24
N GLY A 673 -1.89 35.47 -15.10
CA GLY A 673 -1.08 35.64 -13.90
C GLY A 673 0.01 34.58 -13.68
N ILE A 674 0.55 34.03 -14.76
CA ILE A 674 1.60 33.02 -14.76
C ILE A 674 2.96 33.73 -14.76
N PRO A 675 3.82 33.52 -13.74
CA PRO A 675 5.08 34.22 -13.62
C PRO A 675 6.16 33.58 -14.50
N LEU A 676 6.24 34.03 -15.76
CA LEU A 676 7.39 33.74 -16.62
C LEU A 676 8.58 34.65 -16.31
N SER A 677 9.78 34.07 -16.17
CA SER A 677 11.00 34.83 -15.93
C SER A 677 11.39 35.72 -17.12
N THR A 678 12.13 36.79 -16.83
CA THR A 678 12.67 37.70 -17.86
C THR A 678 13.54 36.97 -18.88
N GLY A 679 14.29 35.95 -18.44
CA GLY A 679 15.14 35.15 -19.33
C GLY A 679 14.33 34.43 -20.40
N VAL A 680 13.25 33.73 -20.02
CA VAL A 680 12.35 33.06 -20.97
C VAL A 680 11.65 34.08 -21.85
N ARG A 681 11.09 35.16 -21.28
CA ARG A 681 10.42 36.22 -22.05
C ARG A 681 11.29 36.79 -23.16
N ASN A 682 12.56 37.06 -22.86
CA ASN A 682 13.52 37.58 -23.85
C ASN A 682 13.71 36.58 -25.01
N ASN A 683 13.84 35.29 -24.71
CA ASN A 683 13.99 34.26 -25.74
C ASN A 683 12.74 34.13 -26.62
N LEU A 684 11.55 34.33 -26.05
CA LEU A 684 10.29 34.23 -26.79
C LEU A 684 10.00 35.43 -27.72
N THR A 685 10.72 36.55 -27.60
CA THR A 685 10.52 37.72 -28.49
C THR A 685 10.78 37.44 -29.97
N LEU A 686 11.44 36.32 -30.28
CA LEU A 686 11.66 35.84 -31.65
C LEU A 686 10.36 35.33 -32.32
N PHE A 687 9.31 35.06 -31.56
CA PHE A 687 8.01 34.60 -32.05
C PHE A 687 6.94 35.70 -31.94
N PRO A 688 5.93 35.71 -32.83
CA PRO A 688 4.81 36.62 -32.71
C PRO A 688 4.09 36.44 -31.37
N ALA A 689 3.89 37.54 -30.64
CA ALA A 689 3.08 37.57 -29.43
C ALA A 689 1.65 37.10 -29.72
N PHE A 690 1.09 36.28 -28.85
CA PHE A 690 -0.25 35.71 -29.04
C PHE A 690 -1.12 35.85 -27.79
N LEU A 691 -2.35 36.31 -28.00
CA LEU A 691 -3.44 36.28 -27.02
C LEU A 691 -4.76 36.12 -27.80
N PRO A 692 -5.44 34.97 -27.70
CA PRO A 692 -6.61 34.68 -28.54
C PRO A 692 -7.76 35.66 -28.27
N ASN A 693 -8.60 35.87 -29.28
CA ASN A 693 -9.87 36.57 -29.15
C ASN A 693 -11.01 35.55 -29.07
N ASP A 694 -11.22 35.00 -27.87
CA ASP A 694 -12.17 33.93 -27.58
C ASP A 694 -13.10 34.30 -26.42
N GLU A 695 -13.97 33.38 -26.00
CA GLU A 695 -14.91 33.63 -24.91
C GLU A 695 -14.23 33.86 -23.55
N ILE A 696 -13.01 33.34 -23.34
CA ILE A 696 -12.25 33.54 -22.11
C ILE A 696 -11.73 34.98 -22.07
N THR A 697 -11.08 35.44 -23.15
CA THR A 697 -10.54 36.80 -23.18
C THR A 697 -11.64 37.84 -23.27
N ALA A 698 -12.79 37.52 -23.89
CA ALA A 698 -14.00 38.33 -23.83
C ALA A 698 -14.56 38.45 -22.40
N ALA A 699 -14.60 37.35 -21.63
CA ALA A 699 -15.02 37.37 -20.23
C ALA A 699 -14.08 38.18 -19.33
N GLY A 700 -12.80 38.30 -19.73
CA GLY A 700 -11.76 39.07 -19.04
C GLY A 700 -11.35 40.35 -19.75
N GLN A 701 -12.27 41.08 -20.42
CA GLN A 701 -11.88 42.22 -21.27
C GLN A 701 -10.99 43.27 -20.57
N ALA A 702 -11.27 43.62 -19.31
CA ALA A 702 -10.44 44.55 -18.55
C ALA A 702 -8.98 44.08 -18.40
N ARG A 703 -8.76 42.76 -18.38
CA ARG A 703 -7.43 42.14 -18.36
C ARG A 703 -6.75 42.24 -19.72
N VAL A 704 -7.50 41.98 -20.79
CA VAL A 704 -7.02 42.17 -22.17
C VAL A 704 -6.52 43.61 -22.35
N ASP A 705 -7.29 44.61 -21.91
CA ASP A 705 -6.93 46.02 -22.02
C ASP A 705 -5.66 46.40 -21.24
N GLN A 706 -5.32 45.65 -20.19
CA GLN A 706 -4.07 45.79 -19.43
C GLN A 706 -2.87 45.09 -20.09
N VAL A 707 -3.11 43.99 -20.80
CA VAL A 707 -2.05 43.17 -21.43
C VAL A 707 -1.65 43.70 -22.80
N LEU A 708 -2.61 44.07 -23.65
CA LEU A 708 -2.35 44.46 -25.04
C LEU A 708 -1.30 45.58 -25.20
N PRO A 709 -1.28 46.65 -24.37
CA PRO A 709 -0.30 47.73 -24.52
C PRO A 709 1.16 47.27 -24.38
N ASN A 710 1.41 46.15 -23.69
CA ASN A 710 2.76 45.61 -23.48
C ASN A 710 3.28 44.80 -24.67
N TYR A 711 2.42 44.50 -25.66
CA TYR A 711 2.74 43.63 -26.80
C TYR A 711 2.26 44.22 -28.13
N PRO A 712 2.99 45.20 -28.70
CA PRO A 712 2.67 45.75 -30.02
C PRO A 712 2.67 44.68 -31.11
N GLY A 713 1.66 44.66 -31.97
CA GLY A 713 1.56 43.69 -33.08
C GLY A 713 1.10 42.29 -32.68
N ILE A 714 0.50 42.14 -31.49
CA ILE A 714 -0.02 40.87 -30.99
C ILE A 714 -1.06 40.24 -31.93
N VAL A 715 -0.92 38.93 -32.15
CA VAL A 715 -1.85 38.10 -32.92
C VAL A 715 -3.02 37.71 -32.02
N ARG A 716 -4.25 37.93 -32.51
CA ARG A 716 -5.50 37.64 -31.78
C ARG A 716 -6.50 36.76 -32.55
N GLY A 717 -6.23 36.46 -33.81
CA GLY A 717 -7.06 35.54 -34.60
C GLY A 717 -6.84 34.09 -34.19
N PRO A 718 -7.73 33.15 -34.60
CA PRO A 718 -7.53 31.73 -34.33
C PRO A 718 -6.20 31.26 -34.94
N SER A 719 -5.49 30.39 -34.22
CA SER A 719 -4.22 29.82 -34.69
C SER A 719 -4.39 28.48 -35.43
N ARG A 720 -5.62 27.92 -35.50
CA ARG A 720 -5.94 26.66 -36.16
C ARG A 720 -6.17 26.78 -37.67
#